data_AF-H1HIN7-F1
#
_entry.id   AF-H1HIN7-F1
#
_cell.length_a   1.000
_cell.length_b   1.000
_cell.length_c   1.000
_cell.angle_alpha   90.00
_cell.angle_beta   90.00
_cell.angle_gamma   90.00
#
_symmetry.space_group_name_H-M   'P 1'
#
loop_
_entity.id
_entity.type
_entity.pdbx_description
1 polymer ?
#
loop_
_entity_poly.entity_id
_entity_poly.type
_entity_poly.pdbx_seq_one_letter_code
_entity_poly.pdbx_strand_id
1 'polypeptide(L)'
;MRLFLSETFFDAVFKLPKKTQDKVVAFQKKFRENPASPGIHLEPIAQFKNSTMRTARVDDNYRVVIGMLDGNTYSLLYVADHEEAYRWGMSKKFVWNEHTQACQLVNVEEKEETKSPTAPVVETSTFFTGVPEDKLLKIGVPQEAIGRVMSIKNLNDLDALEPILPLDAYENIFNIMDGENIDVVISTIEEGQAHDNEDKLLSDNNKRRFVEITDDDALQRIIEQGMDKWQIFLHPSQRKLVDAEYKGTMKVSGGAGTGKTIAAIHRLKYLCQNPDAHVLFTTYTRTLSVNLADSIAKLDVPVQKYKLNNIDSVLLDVVKAYKIKDGYKVLDYSGDEESLKLWREVLETEVTEFDEQFLYDEYIDVIVYYGNKDVKQYMMQPRVGRTRALSRKQRVDIWKLVEKYVALKQERRVVDRLELFNEATNYLNDNGIHPYTNVIADEFQDFSNPELKFLRALVAEGKNDLFLVGDPIQRIYSGRKMNFGAAGINVRGVRSRKLKINYRTTEPIRRMAVGVIKGVDYDDMDGGKESTNGYVSLIHDGVAPQYKMVSDANAEVGQVMEWLEECQANDIKLSEICIAAPSMQLLKNIQSRLHRDGKEYRVLKGAQKQGSTDGIDLCTFHSLKGLEYRVIILIDVNERNIPSKVREGYPFSGMDKVAQKEFLSAKRSLLYVAITRARQLVFITGFGEKCELIKKD
;
A
#
# COMPACT_ATOMS: atom_id res chain seq x y z
N MET A 1 -18.54 14.56 31.17
CA MET A 1 -18.29 13.18 30.69
C MET A 1 -17.36 13.22 29.50
N ARG A 2 -16.35 12.35 29.49
CA ARG A 2 -15.50 12.10 28.33
C ARG A 2 -15.93 10.80 27.67
N LEU A 3 -16.04 10.83 26.34
CA LEU A 3 -16.50 9.69 25.56
C LEU A 3 -15.48 9.39 24.48
N PHE A 4 -14.97 8.17 24.48
CA PHE A 4 -14.04 7.66 23.49
C PHE A 4 -14.72 6.63 22.59
N LEU A 5 -14.23 6.51 21.36
CA LEU A 5 -14.61 5.45 20.44
C LEU A 5 -13.41 4.56 20.22
N SER A 6 -13.58 3.25 20.42
CA SER A 6 -12.55 2.29 20.06
C SER A 6 -12.57 2.02 18.55
N GLU A 7 -11.43 1.57 18.01
CA GLU A 7 -11.32 1.02 16.66
C GLU A 7 -12.37 -0.08 16.38
N THR A 8 -12.51 -1.04 17.31
CA THR A 8 -13.48 -2.15 17.20
C THR A 8 -14.93 -1.67 17.14
N PHE A 9 -15.25 -0.55 17.77
CA PHE A 9 -16.59 0.04 17.69
C PHE A 9 -16.85 0.61 16.30
N PHE A 10 -15.87 1.26 15.67
CA PHE A 10 -16.02 1.77 14.31
C PHE A 10 -16.30 0.65 13.32
N ASP A 11 -15.49 -0.41 13.35
CA ASP A 11 -15.65 -1.55 12.46
C ASP A 11 -17.02 -2.21 12.61
N ALA A 12 -17.50 -2.30 13.85
CA ALA A 12 -18.81 -2.87 14.14
C ALA A 12 -19.95 -1.99 13.61
N VAL A 13 -19.88 -0.66 13.81
CA VAL A 13 -20.90 0.29 13.32
C VAL A 13 -21.08 0.19 11.80
N PHE A 14 -19.98 0.11 11.04
CA PHE A 14 -20.05 0.08 9.58
C PHE A 14 -20.63 -1.22 9.01
N LYS A 15 -20.60 -2.32 9.78
CA LYS A 15 -21.26 -3.58 9.41
C LYS A 15 -22.78 -3.54 9.61
N LEU A 16 -23.29 -2.57 10.36
CA LEU A 16 -24.73 -2.47 10.65
C LEU A 16 -25.52 -1.88 9.47
N PRO A 17 -26.82 -2.23 9.31
CA PRO A 17 -27.71 -1.57 8.36
C PRO A 17 -27.78 -0.05 8.60
N LYS A 18 -27.93 0.75 7.53
CA LYS A 18 -27.96 2.22 7.59
C LYS A 18 -28.92 2.77 8.67
N LYS A 19 -30.15 2.21 8.72
CA LYS A 19 -31.16 2.58 9.74
C LYS A 19 -30.68 2.33 11.17
N THR A 20 -29.86 1.32 11.39
CA THR A 20 -29.30 1.00 12.70
C THR A 20 -28.12 1.94 13.02
N GLN A 21 -27.29 2.29 12.03
CA GLN A 21 -26.23 3.29 12.21
C GLN A 21 -26.79 4.63 12.72
N ASP A 22 -27.90 5.12 12.15
CA ASP A 22 -28.57 6.35 12.58
C ASP A 22 -29.05 6.25 14.05
N LYS A 23 -29.52 5.07 14.47
CA LYS A 23 -29.89 4.81 15.87
C LYS A 23 -28.69 4.82 16.80
N VAL A 24 -27.54 4.31 16.36
CA VAL A 24 -26.29 4.36 17.14
C VAL A 24 -25.80 5.80 17.31
N VAL A 25 -25.93 6.65 16.29
CA VAL A 25 -25.67 8.10 16.41
C VAL A 25 -26.58 8.74 17.44
N ALA A 26 -27.89 8.47 17.34
CA ALA A 26 -28.86 8.99 18.30
C ALA A 26 -28.59 8.50 19.73
N PHE A 27 -28.18 7.24 19.88
CA PHE A 27 -27.74 6.67 21.15
C PHE A 27 -26.53 7.42 21.71
N GLN A 28 -25.49 7.64 20.90
CA GLN A 28 -24.28 8.34 21.34
C GLN A 28 -24.57 9.75 21.84
N LYS A 29 -25.43 10.51 21.14
CA LYS A 29 -25.88 11.85 21.57
C LYS A 29 -26.57 11.78 22.94
N LYS A 30 -27.57 10.90 23.08
CA LYS A 30 -28.30 10.69 24.36
C LYS A 30 -27.37 10.23 25.49
N PHE A 31 -26.43 9.35 25.19
CA PHE A 31 -25.47 8.85 26.17
C PHE A 31 -24.53 9.97 26.63
N ARG A 32 -24.14 10.89 25.73
CA ARG A 32 -23.32 12.06 26.08
C ARG A 32 -24.03 13.06 26.98
N GLU A 33 -25.33 13.25 26.74
CA GLU A 33 -26.18 14.09 27.58
C GLU A 33 -26.40 13.48 28.97
N ASN A 34 -26.80 12.21 29.04
CA ASN A 34 -27.08 11.54 30.32
C ASN A 34 -26.97 10.00 30.21
N PRO A 35 -25.86 9.40 30.65
CA PRO A 35 -25.66 7.94 30.68
C PRO A 35 -26.67 7.17 31.54
N ALA A 36 -27.29 7.84 32.53
CA ALA A 36 -28.24 7.25 33.46
C ALA A 36 -29.69 7.35 32.98
N SER A 37 -29.93 7.77 31.73
CA SER A 37 -31.28 7.87 31.18
C SER A 37 -31.98 6.50 31.21
N PRO A 38 -33.25 6.40 31.67
CA PRO A 38 -33.95 5.13 31.84
C PRO A 38 -33.98 4.27 30.57
N GLY A 39 -34.00 4.88 29.38
CA GLY A 39 -34.01 4.18 28.11
C GLY A 39 -32.67 3.57 27.67
N ILE A 40 -31.56 3.94 28.31
CA ILE A 40 -30.20 3.46 27.97
C ILE A 40 -29.92 2.08 28.58
N HIS A 41 -30.55 1.74 29.72
CA HIS A 41 -30.36 0.44 30.39
C HIS A 41 -28.88 0.04 30.51
N LEU A 42 -28.08 0.85 31.20
CA LEU A 42 -26.63 0.62 31.36
C LEU A 42 -26.35 -0.49 32.39
N GLU A 43 -26.36 -1.73 31.92
CA GLU A 43 -26.32 -2.95 32.74
C GLU A 43 -24.90 -3.54 32.86
N PRO A 44 -24.51 -4.07 34.03
CA PRO A 44 -23.25 -4.81 34.17
C PRO A 44 -23.28 -6.14 33.42
N ILE A 45 -22.11 -6.60 32.97
CA ILE A 45 -21.95 -7.94 32.36
C ILE A 45 -21.72 -8.96 33.49
N ALA A 46 -22.70 -9.82 33.73
CA ALA A 46 -22.89 -10.57 34.98
C ALA A 46 -21.79 -11.59 35.36
N GLN A 47 -20.99 -12.10 34.42
CA GLN A 47 -20.05 -13.20 34.68
C GLN A 47 -18.71 -12.77 35.29
N PHE A 48 -18.29 -11.52 35.12
CA PHE A 48 -17.08 -11.01 35.75
C PHE A 48 -17.49 -10.07 36.88
N LYS A 49 -16.94 -10.27 38.08
CA LYS A 49 -16.98 -9.26 39.16
C LYS A 49 -16.23 -7.96 38.80
N ASN A 50 -15.96 -7.70 37.51
CA ASN A 50 -15.29 -6.51 37.01
C ASN A 50 -16.29 -5.40 36.74
N SER A 51 -16.09 -4.28 37.42
CA SER A 51 -16.91 -3.07 37.32
C SER A 51 -16.63 -2.22 36.07
N THR A 52 -15.73 -2.64 35.18
CA THR A 52 -15.18 -1.78 34.10
C THR A 52 -15.87 -1.92 32.75
N MET A 53 -16.80 -2.86 32.56
CA MET A 53 -17.56 -3.00 31.32
C MET A 53 -19.06 -3.14 31.58
N ARG A 54 -19.87 -2.53 30.71
CA ARG A 54 -21.33 -2.54 30.75
C ARG A 54 -21.91 -2.65 29.35
N THR A 55 -23.15 -3.10 29.24
CA THR A 55 -23.92 -3.03 28.00
C THR A 55 -24.98 -1.96 28.10
N ALA A 56 -25.19 -1.21 27.02
CA ALA A 56 -26.22 -0.20 26.90
C ALA A 56 -27.11 -0.50 25.69
N ARG A 57 -28.39 -0.19 25.82
CA ARG A 57 -29.41 -0.41 24.81
C ARG A 57 -29.39 0.70 23.75
N VAL A 58 -29.30 0.30 22.48
CA VAL A 58 -29.54 1.20 21.33
C VAL A 58 -31.01 1.15 20.97
N ASP A 59 -31.55 -0.06 20.78
CA ASP A 59 -32.97 -0.34 20.56
C ASP A 59 -33.35 -1.73 21.10
N ASP A 60 -34.45 -2.31 20.62
CA ASP A 60 -34.90 -3.64 21.06
C ASP A 60 -33.94 -4.77 20.69
N ASN A 61 -33.16 -4.62 19.62
CA ASN A 61 -32.35 -5.69 19.04
C ASN A 61 -30.84 -5.47 19.21
N TYR A 62 -30.39 -4.21 19.29
CA TYR A 62 -28.97 -3.86 19.29
C TYR A 62 -28.51 -3.27 20.62
N ARG A 63 -27.28 -3.63 21.00
CA ARG A 63 -26.61 -3.13 22.21
C ARG A 63 -25.19 -2.68 21.91
N VAL A 64 -24.74 -1.67 22.68
CA VAL A 64 -23.35 -1.21 22.71
C VAL A 64 -22.67 -1.76 23.96
N VAL A 65 -21.45 -2.29 23.79
CA VAL A 65 -20.55 -2.61 24.89
C VAL A 65 -19.73 -1.37 25.22
N ILE A 66 -19.73 -0.96 26.48
CA ILE A 66 -19.11 0.27 26.99
C ILE A 66 -18.05 -0.10 28.03
N GLY A 67 -16.85 0.40 27.83
CA GLY A 67 -15.77 0.39 28.81
C GLY A 67 -15.83 1.63 29.70
N MET A 68 -15.50 1.48 30.97
CA MET A 68 -15.46 2.54 31.97
C MET A 68 -14.08 2.50 32.64
N LEU A 69 -13.34 3.60 32.55
CA LEU A 69 -12.06 3.76 33.26
C LEU A 69 -12.28 4.32 34.67
N ASP A 70 -13.17 5.31 34.75
CA ASP A 70 -13.57 5.98 35.98
C ASP A 70 -15.06 6.36 35.89
N GLY A 71 -15.58 7.11 36.87
CA GLY A 71 -16.99 7.51 36.93
C GLY A 71 -17.44 8.58 35.92
N ASN A 72 -16.54 9.09 35.07
CA ASN A 72 -16.80 10.18 34.12
C ASN A 72 -16.16 9.94 32.73
N THR A 73 -15.39 8.87 32.56
CA THR A 73 -14.66 8.49 31.34
C THR A 73 -15.15 7.15 30.80
N TYR A 74 -15.76 7.20 29.62
CA TYR A 74 -16.38 6.06 28.95
C TYR A 74 -15.79 5.82 27.57
N SER A 75 -15.73 4.57 27.13
CA SER A 75 -15.33 4.17 25.79
C SER A 75 -16.42 3.30 25.17
N LEU A 76 -16.95 3.67 24.01
CA LEU A 76 -17.78 2.75 23.22
C LEU A 76 -16.85 1.74 22.55
N LEU A 77 -17.02 0.46 22.88
CA LEU A 77 -16.07 -0.61 22.54
C LEU A 77 -16.55 -1.50 21.39
N TYR A 78 -17.85 -1.79 21.33
CA TYR A 78 -18.42 -2.66 20.31
C TYR A 78 -19.93 -2.42 20.18
N VAL A 79 -20.51 -2.68 19.01
CA VAL A 79 -21.97 -2.62 18.81
C VAL A 79 -22.43 -3.77 17.94
N ALA A 80 -23.42 -4.53 18.40
CA ALA A 80 -23.97 -5.66 17.67
C ALA A 80 -25.39 -5.95 18.15
N ASP A 81 -26.00 -7.01 17.61
CA ASP A 81 -27.23 -7.53 18.20
C ASP A 81 -27.00 -7.95 19.66
N HIS A 82 -28.10 -8.13 20.39
CA HIS A 82 -28.08 -8.42 21.81
C HIS A 82 -27.17 -9.60 22.18
N GLU A 83 -27.29 -10.74 21.48
CA GLU A 83 -26.54 -11.95 21.81
C GLU A 83 -25.06 -11.80 21.48
N GLU A 84 -24.74 -11.23 20.32
CA GLU A 84 -23.37 -11.00 19.90
C GLU A 84 -22.66 -9.98 20.80
N ALA A 85 -23.32 -8.87 21.15
CA ALA A 85 -22.74 -7.84 22.02
C ALA A 85 -22.40 -8.40 23.40
N TYR A 86 -23.27 -9.23 23.97
CA TYR A 86 -23.01 -9.90 25.24
C TYR A 86 -21.86 -10.91 25.13
N ARG A 87 -21.88 -11.78 24.12
CA ARG A 87 -20.81 -12.76 23.88
C ARG A 87 -19.46 -12.08 23.72
N TRP A 88 -19.41 -11.00 22.94
CA TRP A 88 -18.20 -10.21 22.74
C TRP A 88 -17.73 -9.57 24.05
N GLY A 89 -18.64 -8.94 24.80
CA GLY A 89 -18.34 -8.30 26.08
C GLY A 89 -17.91 -9.27 27.18
N MET A 90 -18.41 -10.50 27.17
CA MET A 90 -18.00 -11.57 28.08
C MET A 90 -16.61 -12.12 27.73
N SER A 91 -16.19 -12.09 26.48
CA SER A 91 -14.86 -12.58 26.11
C SER A 91 -13.71 -11.63 26.49
N LYS A 92 -13.99 -10.42 26.99
CA LYS A 92 -13.00 -9.33 27.10
C LYS A 92 -13.05 -8.60 28.43
N LYS A 93 -11.91 -8.01 28.78
CA LYS A 93 -11.72 -7.09 29.90
C LYS A 93 -11.10 -5.81 29.38
N PHE A 94 -11.74 -4.69 29.72
CA PHE A 94 -11.23 -3.35 29.43
C PHE A 94 -10.38 -2.85 30.60
N VAL A 95 -9.12 -2.51 30.33
CA VAL A 95 -8.13 -2.08 31.33
C VAL A 95 -7.29 -0.90 30.83
N TRP A 96 -6.81 -0.09 31.75
CA TRP A 96 -5.76 0.90 31.49
C TRP A 96 -4.39 0.28 31.75
N ASN A 97 -3.46 0.40 30.80
CA ASN A 97 -2.08 -0.06 30.95
C ASN A 97 -1.17 1.12 31.30
N GLU A 98 -0.61 1.14 32.52
CA GLU A 98 0.25 2.22 33.00
C GLU A 98 1.58 2.31 32.27
N HIS A 99 2.13 1.19 31.78
CA HIS A 99 3.41 1.18 31.10
C HIS A 99 3.32 1.78 29.69
N THR A 100 2.23 1.52 28.98
CA THR A 100 2.02 2.09 27.64
C THR A 100 1.23 3.40 27.67
N GLN A 101 0.60 3.73 28.81
CA GLN A 101 -0.43 4.77 28.94
C GLN A 101 -1.51 4.64 27.86
N ALA A 102 -2.04 3.43 27.68
CA ALA A 102 -3.09 3.15 26.71
C ALA A 102 -4.14 2.18 27.26
N CYS A 103 -5.38 2.35 26.82
CA CYS A 103 -6.44 1.39 27.06
C CYS A 103 -6.19 0.09 26.28
N GLN A 104 -6.44 -1.05 26.92
CA GLN A 104 -6.32 -2.38 26.33
C GLN A 104 -7.60 -3.19 26.50
N LEU A 105 -7.92 -4.00 25.48
CA LEU A 105 -8.92 -5.05 25.54
C LEU A 105 -8.19 -6.38 25.67
N VAL A 106 -8.23 -6.97 26.85
CA VAL A 106 -7.59 -8.27 27.16
C VAL A 106 -8.65 -9.35 27.05
N ASN A 107 -8.41 -10.41 26.29
CA ASN A 107 -9.37 -11.52 26.24
C ASN A 107 -9.33 -12.32 27.53
N VAL A 108 -10.50 -12.73 28.03
CA VAL A 108 -10.66 -13.48 29.28
C VAL A 108 -11.02 -14.91 28.93
N GLU A 109 -10.12 -15.84 29.22
CA GLU A 109 -10.44 -17.27 29.15
C GLU A 109 -11.14 -17.73 30.43
N GLU A 110 -12.13 -18.61 30.29
CA GLU A 110 -12.52 -19.49 31.40
C GLU A 110 -11.31 -20.36 31.74
N LYS A 111 -10.95 -20.41 33.03
CA LYS A 111 -9.93 -21.33 33.53
C LYS A 111 -10.41 -22.77 33.29
N GLU A 112 -10.12 -23.36 32.14
CA GLU A 112 -9.92 -24.80 32.11
C GLU A 112 -8.56 -25.06 32.76
N GLU A 113 -8.61 -25.64 33.97
CA GLU A 113 -7.48 -26.34 34.57
C GLU A 113 -7.07 -27.50 33.65
N THR A 114 -6.36 -27.20 32.57
CA THR A 114 -5.63 -28.20 31.82
C THR A 114 -4.40 -28.55 32.65
N LYS A 115 -4.55 -29.64 33.42
CA LYS A 115 -3.45 -30.36 34.07
C LYS A 115 -2.31 -30.50 33.06
N SER A 116 -1.20 -29.84 33.34
CA SER A 116 0.04 -30.00 32.58
C SER A 116 0.49 -31.47 32.69
N PRO A 117 0.67 -32.21 31.57
CA PRO A 117 1.49 -33.40 31.60
C PRO A 117 2.95 -32.92 31.72
N THR A 118 3.61 -33.26 32.82
CA THR A 118 5.06 -33.21 32.93
C THR A 118 5.68 -34.12 31.86
N ALA A 119 6.01 -33.53 30.72
CA ALA A 119 6.90 -34.11 29.71
C ALA A 119 8.29 -33.45 29.85
N PRO A 120 9.38 -34.19 29.60
CA PRO A 120 10.74 -33.75 29.93
C PRO A 120 11.13 -32.51 29.12
N VAL A 121 11.73 -31.54 29.81
CA VAL A 121 12.28 -30.30 29.25
C VAL A 121 13.43 -30.65 28.31
N VAL A 122 13.14 -30.68 27.02
CA VAL A 122 14.17 -30.48 26.00
C VAL A 122 14.37 -28.98 25.90
N GLU A 123 15.54 -28.49 26.33
CA GLU A 123 16.00 -27.11 26.17
C GLU A 123 15.97 -26.73 24.68
N THR A 124 14.82 -26.23 24.23
CA THR A 124 14.67 -25.53 22.98
C THR A 124 14.61 -24.07 23.33
N SER A 125 15.67 -23.31 23.02
CA SER A 125 15.74 -21.87 23.26
C SER A 125 14.49 -21.19 22.68
N THR A 126 13.69 -20.56 23.54
CA THR A 126 12.55 -19.75 23.10
C THR A 126 13.05 -18.37 22.65
N PHE A 127 12.26 -17.66 21.86
CA PHE A 127 12.68 -16.38 21.27
C PHE A 127 13.01 -15.34 22.35
N PHE A 128 12.24 -15.29 23.43
CA PHE A 128 12.41 -14.35 24.54
C PHE A 128 13.32 -14.88 25.67
N THR A 129 14.12 -15.92 25.42
CA THR A 129 15.08 -16.43 26.41
C THR A 129 16.02 -15.29 26.85
N GLY A 130 16.06 -15.00 28.16
CA GLY A 130 16.92 -13.96 28.73
C GLY A 130 16.36 -12.54 28.68
N VAL A 131 15.15 -12.34 28.15
CA VAL A 131 14.44 -11.04 28.22
C VAL A 131 13.74 -10.92 29.58
N PRO A 132 14.01 -9.88 30.38
CA PRO A 132 13.33 -9.67 31.66
C PRO A 132 11.83 -9.41 31.49
N GLU A 133 11.01 -9.91 32.44
CA GLU A 133 9.55 -9.70 32.43
C GLU A 133 9.16 -8.21 32.42
N ASP A 134 9.91 -7.34 33.10
CA ASP A 134 9.73 -5.87 33.09
C ASP A 134 9.70 -5.30 31.65
N LYS A 135 10.57 -5.81 30.77
CA LYS A 135 10.59 -5.35 29.37
C LYS A 135 9.34 -5.77 28.62
N LEU A 136 8.79 -6.96 28.91
CA LEU A 136 7.55 -7.43 28.30
C LEU A 136 6.34 -6.61 28.77
N LEU A 137 6.32 -6.22 30.04
CA LEU A 137 5.31 -5.29 30.57
C LEU A 137 5.39 -3.92 29.90
N LYS A 138 6.61 -3.39 29.71
CA LYS A 138 6.85 -2.10 29.04
C LYS A 138 6.44 -2.05 27.58
N ILE A 139 6.38 -3.19 26.90
CA ILE A 139 5.85 -3.29 25.54
C ILE A 139 4.34 -3.61 25.50
N GLY A 140 3.66 -3.57 26.64
CA GLY A 140 2.20 -3.68 26.73
C GLY A 140 1.66 -5.10 26.96
N VAL A 141 2.51 -6.11 27.16
CA VAL A 141 2.04 -7.48 27.43
C VAL A 141 1.33 -7.52 28.79
N PRO A 142 0.09 -8.04 28.86
CA PRO A 142 -0.58 -8.24 30.15
C PRO A 142 0.18 -9.23 31.02
N GLN A 143 0.23 -9.00 32.34
CA GLN A 143 0.89 -9.89 33.30
C GLN A 143 0.47 -11.36 33.14
N GLU A 144 -0.82 -11.60 32.89
CA GLU A 144 -1.41 -12.95 32.73
C GLU A 144 -0.92 -13.67 31.45
N ALA A 145 -0.44 -12.94 30.44
CA ALA A 145 0.01 -13.48 29.16
C ALA A 145 1.54 -13.68 29.07
N ILE A 146 2.32 -13.14 30.02
CA ILE A 146 3.80 -13.20 29.99
C ILE A 146 4.32 -14.62 29.82
N GLY A 147 3.79 -15.58 30.57
CA GLY A 147 4.24 -16.97 30.51
C GLY A 147 4.05 -17.59 29.12
N ARG A 148 2.95 -17.26 28.43
CA ARG A 148 2.69 -17.70 27.04
C ARG A 148 3.63 -17.01 26.07
N VAL A 149 3.86 -15.71 26.21
CA VAL A 149 4.79 -14.95 25.37
C VAL A 149 6.22 -15.46 25.48
N MET A 150 6.67 -15.82 26.69
CA MET A 150 8.00 -16.40 26.92
C MET A 150 8.20 -17.77 26.25
N SER A 151 7.11 -18.46 25.90
CA SER A 151 7.14 -19.77 25.23
C SER A 151 7.25 -19.69 23.70
N ILE A 152 7.07 -18.51 23.11
CA ILE A 152 7.09 -18.29 21.66
C ILE A 152 8.48 -18.66 21.09
N LYS A 153 8.50 -19.43 20.00
CA LYS A 153 9.72 -19.78 19.25
C LYS A 153 9.73 -19.17 17.85
N ASN A 154 8.56 -19.05 17.22
CA ASN A 154 8.41 -18.57 15.85
C ASN A 154 7.08 -17.81 15.68
N LEU A 155 6.89 -17.18 14.51
CA LEU A 155 5.70 -16.36 14.23
C LEU A 155 4.38 -17.14 14.34
N ASN A 156 4.35 -18.44 14.02
CA ASN A 156 3.12 -19.22 14.18
C ASN A 156 2.70 -19.36 15.65
N ASP A 157 3.68 -19.41 16.57
CA ASP A 157 3.39 -19.46 18.01
C ASP A 157 2.83 -18.11 18.50
N LEU A 158 3.31 -16.99 17.93
CA LEU A 158 2.75 -15.66 18.20
C LEU A 158 1.33 -15.54 17.64
N ASP A 159 1.09 -15.99 16.40
CA ASP A 159 -0.24 -15.99 15.77
C ASP A 159 -1.25 -16.79 16.61
N ALA A 160 -0.83 -17.89 17.24
CA ALA A 160 -1.69 -18.66 18.14
C ALA A 160 -2.09 -17.88 19.42
N LEU A 161 -1.34 -16.84 19.80
CA LEU A 161 -1.63 -15.98 20.95
C LEU A 161 -2.41 -14.71 20.57
N GLU A 162 -2.65 -14.49 19.29
CA GLU A 162 -3.44 -13.36 18.79
C GLU A 162 -4.83 -13.26 19.46
N PRO A 163 -5.59 -14.36 19.66
CA PRO A 163 -6.88 -14.29 20.34
C PRO A 163 -6.78 -13.96 21.84
N ILE A 164 -5.58 -13.82 22.40
CA ILE A 164 -5.36 -13.62 23.84
C ILE A 164 -4.69 -12.28 24.12
N LEU A 165 -3.78 -11.86 23.26
CA LEU A 165 -2.99 -10.64 23.44
C LEU A 165 -3.77 -9.38 23.04
N PRO A 166 -3.65 -8.28 23.80
CA PRO A 166 -4.00 -6.96 23.29
C PRO A 166 -3.22 -6.69 22.01
N LEU A 167 -3.90 -6.09 21.03
CA LEU A 167 -3.35 -5.89 19.69
C LEU A 167 -2.02 -5.10 19.70
N ASP A 168 -1.79 -4.20 20.67
CA ASP A 168 -0.57 -3.39 20.80
C ASP A 168 0.58 -4.23 21.34
N ALA A 169 0.30 -5.09 22.31
CA ALA A 169 1.26 -6.08 22.78
C ALA A 169 1.66 -7.03 21.65
N TYR A 170 0.68 -7.53 20.89
CA TYR A 170 0.92 -8.40 19.73
C TYR A 170 1.81 -7.70 18.69
N GLU A 171 1.47 -6.47 18.28
CA GLU A 171 2.25 -5.66 17.33
C GLU A 171 3.70 -5.47 17.82
N ASN A 172 3.89 -5.13 19.09
CA ASN A 172 5.22 -4.92 19.66
C ASN A 172 6.05 -6.21 19.72
N ILE A 173 5.45 -7.33 20.15
CA ILE A 173 6.11 -8.64 20.15
C ILE A 173 6.51 -9.02 18.72
N PHE A 174 5.60 -8.84 17.75
CA PHE A 174 5.88 -9.12 16.35
C PHE A 174 7.09 -8.30 15.86
N ASN A 175 7.11 -6.99 16.11
CA ASN A 175 8.22 -6.12 15.69
C ASN A 175 9.57 -6.61 16.25
N ILE A 176 9.59 -7.08 17.50
CA ILE A 176 10.80 -7.61 18.14
C ILE A 176 11.21 -8.94 17.49
N MET A 177 10.25 -9.82 17.22
CA MET A 177 10.49 -11.09 16.50
C MET A 177 11.00 -10.87 15.08
N ASP A 178 10.66 -9.73 14.50
CA ASP A 178 11.11 -9.30 13.17
C ASP A 178 12.51 -8.64 13.18
N GLY A 179 13.16 -8.57 14.34
CA GLY A 179 14.52 -8.07 14.50
C GLY A 179 14.61 -6.64 15.02
N GLU A 180 13.50 -6.03 15.43
CA GLU A 180 13.54 -4.74 16.15
C GLU A 180 14.06 -4.94 17.57
N ASN A 181 14.92 -4.02 18.04
CA ASN A 181 15.45 -4.12 19.38
C ASN A 181 14.37 -3.73 20.40
N ILE A 182 14.13 -4.59 21.41
CA ILE A 182 13.12 -4.36 22.45
C ILE A 182 13.31 -3.01 23.17
N ASP A 183 14.54 -2.55 23.38
CA ASP A 183 14.81 -1.25 24.02
C ASP A 183 14.41 -0.07 23.12
N VAL A 184 14.52 -0.23 21.79
CA VAL A 184 14.04 0.77 20.83
C VAL A 184 12.51 0.82 20.81
N VAL A 185 11.84 -0.33 20.90
CA VAL A 185 10.38 -0.42 21.00
C VAL A 185 9.92 0.26 22.30
N ILE A 186 10.55 -0.05 23.43
CA ILE A 186 10.26 0.59 24.73
C ILE A 186 10.44 2.10 24.64
N SER A 187 11.58 2.58 24.13
CA SER A 187 11.83 4.02 23.95
C SER A 187 10.76 4.68 23.07
N THR A 188 10.29 4.00 22.02
CA THR A 188 9.25 4.52 21.13
C THR A 188 7.89 4.65 21.83
N ILE A 189 7.58 3.71 22.73
CA ILE A 189 6.38 3.72 23.57
C ILE A 189 6.49 4.83 24.62
N GLU A 190 7.63 4.94 25.30
CA GLU A 190 7.90 5.99 26.29
C GLU A 190 7.79 7.39 25.68
N GLU A 191 8.34 7.60 24.48
CA GLU A 191 8.15 8.84 23.72
C GLU A 191 6.68 9.16 23.39
N GLY A 192 5.82 8.14 23.29
CA GLY A 192 4.39 8.29 23.00
C GLY A 192 3.51 8.47 24.24
N GLN A 193 4.11 8.43 25.44
CA GLN A 193 3.42 8.75 26.67
C GLN A 193 3.17 10.26 26.76
N ALA A 194 2.13 10.66 27.50
CA ALA A 194 1.87 12.06 27.76
C ALA A 194 3.00 12.64 28.63
N HIS A 195 3.38 13.90 28.37
CA HIS A 195 4.29 14.61 29.25
C HIS A 195 3.67 14.83 30.64
N ASP A 196 4.48 15.08 31.68
CA ASP A 196 4.02 15.13 33.09
C ASP A 196 2.85 16.11 33.35
N ASN A 197 2.69 17.14 32.50
CA ASN A 197 1.63 18.15 32.61
C ASN A 197 0.47 17.94 31.63
N GLU A 198 0.49 16.84 30.87
CA GLU A 198 -0.52 16.51 29.88
C GLU A 198 -1.45 15.41 30.40
N ASP A 199 -2.67 15.41 29.86
CA ASP A 199 -3.65 14.39 30.16
C ASP A 199 -3.21 13.04 29.57
N LYS A 200 -2.94 12.06 30.44
CA LYS A 200 -2.50 10.71 30.05
C LYS A 200 -3.48 10.01 29.10
N LEU A 201 -4.79 10.29 29.20
CA LEU A 201 -5.78 9.73 28.27
C LEU A 201 -5.62 10.26 26.84
N LEU A 202 -4.91 11.37 26.70
CA LEU A 202 -4.52 11.98 25.43
C LEU A 202 -3.08 11.63 25.04
N SER A 203 -2.44 10.65 25.67
CA SER A 203 -1.16 10.12 25.18
C SER A 203 -1.27 9.69 23.72
N ASP A 204 -0.18 9.81 22.97
CA ASP A 204 -0.15 9.36 21.58
C ASP A 204 -0.35 7.84 21.47
N ASN A 205 0.01 7.10 22.51
CA ASN A 205 -0.25 5.66 22.60
C ASN A 205 -1.74 5.33 22.73
N ASN A 206 -2.51 6.05 23.57
CA ASN A 206 -3.95 5.80 23.72
C ASN A 206 -4.75 6.25 22.47
N LYS A 207 -4.36 7.40 21.91
CA LYS A 207 -4.94 7.93 20.66
C LYS A 207 -4.79 6.99 19.45
N ARG A 208 -3.93 5.96 19.53
CA ARG A 208 -3.81 4.89 18.51
C ARG A 208 -5.13 4.18 18.27
N ARG A 209 -5.92 3.93 19.32
CA ARG A 209 -7.11 3.07 19.24
C ARG A 209 -8.34 3.65 19.89
N PHE A 210 -8.20 4.70 20.68
CA PHE A 210 -9.29 5.35 21.39
C PHE A 210 -9.33 6.83 20.99
N VAL A 211 -10.36 7.22 20.25
CA VAL A 211 -10.54 8.59 19.76
C VAL A 211 -11.58 9.29 20.63
N GLU A 212 -11.22 10.42 21.24
CA GLU A 212 -12.15 11.23 22.02
C GLU A 212 -13.18 11.92 21.11
N ILE A 213 -14.45 11.88 21.51
CA ILE A 213 -15.54 12.63 20.90
C ILE A 213 -15.66 13.99 21.57
N THR A 214 -15.27 15.03 20.85
CA THR A 214 -15.32 16.42 21.35
C THR A 214 -16.66 17.11 21.06
N ASP A 215 -17.43 16.66 20.06
CA ASP A 215 -18.74 17.23 19.71
C ASP A 215 -19.79 16.17 19.32
N ASP A 216 -21.06 16.57 19.35
CA ASP A 216 -22.21 15.66 19.17
C ASP A 216 -22.37 15.13 17.74
N ASP A 217 -21.80 15.81 16.75
CA ASP A 217 -21.90 15.42 15.35
C ASP A 217 -20.70 14.61 14.87
N ALA A 218 -19.70 14.37 15.73
CA ALA A 218 -18.49 13.65 15.36
C ALA A 218 -18.79 12.25 14.80
N LEU A 219 -19.63 11.45 15.48
CA LEU A 219 -19.99 10.11 15.02
C LEU A 219 -20.82 10.13 13.73
N GLN A 220 -21.66 11.15 13.56
CA GLN A 220 -22.46 11.33 12.35
C GLN A 220 -21.56 11.68 11.15
N ARG A 221 -20.64 12.64 11.30
CA ARG A 221 -19.65 12.96 10.26
C ARG A 221 -18.81 11.74 9.89
N ILE A 222 -18.49 10.90 10.88
CA ILE A 222 -17.76 9.64 10.66
C ILE A 222 -18.58 8.65 9.82
N ILE A 223 -19.87 8.47 10.11
CA ILE A 223 -20.75 7.53 9.40
C ILE A 223 -21.12 8.03 8.00
N GLU A 224 -21.37 9.34 7.86
CA GLU A 224 -21.70 9.99 6.58
C GLU A 224 -20.53 9.95 5.60
N GLN A 225 -19.30 10.05 6.11
CA GLN A 225 -18.08 9.88 5.32
C GLN A 225 -17.76 8.41 5.01
N GLY A 226 -18.47 7.44 5.60
CA GLY A 226 -18.31 6.00 5.34
C GLY A 226 -17.00 5.39 5.83
N MET A 227 -16.72 4.15 5.39
CA MET A 227 -15.45 3.43 5.64
C MET A 227 -14.20 4.16 5.10
N ASP A 228 -14.37 5.28 4.40
CA ASP A 228 -13.29 6.19 3.97
C ASP A 228 -12.56 6.84 5.14
N LYS A 229 -13.01 6.63 6.38
CA LYS A 229 -12.28 7.06 7.58
C LYS A 229 -10.88 6.47 7.69
N TRP A 230 -10.62 5.28 7.13
CA TRP A 230 -9.24 4.75 7.03
C TRP A 230 -8.33 5.62 6.14
N GLN A 231 -8.89 6.46 5.27
CA GLN A 231 -8.13 7.43 4.47
C GLN A 231 -7.84 8.74 5.22
N ILE A 232 -8.47 8.96 6.38
CA ILE A 232 -8.39 10.18 7.19
C ILE A 232 -7.71 9.88 8.55
N PHE A 233 -7.74 8.62 9.00
CA PHE A 233 -7.08 8.19 10.22
C PHE A 233 -5.60 7.90 9.96
N LEU A 234 -4.74 8.77 10.50
CA LEU A 234 -3.30 8.59 10.46
C LEU A 234 -2.85 7.85 11.73
N HIS A 235 -2.39 6.61 11.57
CA HIS A 235 -1.88 5.82 12.69
C HIS A 235 -0.66 6.52 13.33
N PRO A 236 -0.43 6.47 14.65
CA PRO A 236 0.68 7.19 15.29
C PRO A 236 2.09 6.87 14.76
N SER A 237 2.36 5.65 14.30
CA SER A 237 3.62 5.34 13.60
C SER A 237 3.78 6.11 12.28
N GLN A 238 2.67 6.40 11.59
CA GLN A 238 2.62 7.28 10.43
C GLN A 238 2.61 8.76 10.86
N ARG A 239 1.98 9.12 11.98
CA ARG A 239 1.93 10.50 12.51
C ARG A 239 3.32 11.03 12.85
N LYS A 240 4.13 10.27 13.59
CA LYS A 240 5.54 10.62 13.86
C LYS A 240 6.30 10.91 12.56
N LEU A 241 5.96 10.20 11.49
CA LEU A 241 6.59 10.37 10.19
C LEU A 241 6.05 11.57 9.40
N VAL A 242 4.76 11.88 9.54
CA VAL A 242 4.08 12.96 8.83
C VAL A 242 4.31 14.32 9.46
N ASP A 243 4.37 14.40 10.79
CA ASP A 243 4.47 15.67 11.51
C ASP A 243 5.93 16.08 11.77
N ALA A 244 6.89 15.17 11.53
CA ALA A 244 8.30 15.44 11.78
C ALA A 244 8.92 16.42 10.78
N GLU A 245 9.95 17.12 11.25
CA GLU A 245 10.73 18.05 10.46
C GLU A 245 12.01 17.40 9.95
N TYR A 246 12.20 17.41 8.62
CA TYR A 246 13.32 16.74 7.98
C TYR A 246 14.32 17.73 7.40
N LYS A 247 15.61 17.51 7.70
CA LYS A 247 16.73 18.22 7.08
C LYS A 247 17.03 17.57 5.72
N GLY A 248 16.17 17.78 4.73
CA GLY A 248 16.28 17.20 3.38
C GLY A 248 15.15 16.24 3.03
N THR A 249 15.44 15.36 2.07
CA THR A 249 14.55 14.31 1.55
C THR A 249 14.24 13.26 2.61
N MET A 250 12.98 12.81 2.66
CA MET A 250 12.54 11.63 3.41
C MET A 250 12.00 10.55 2.44
N LYS A 251 12.49 9.31 2.57
CA LYS A 251 11.94 8.12 1.92
C LYS A 251 11.10 7.31 2.91
N VAL A 252 9.88 7.00 2.52
CA VAL A 252 8.96 6.13 3.27
C VAL A 252 8.65 4.90 2.43
N SER A 253 9.19 3.75 2.83
CA SER A 253 8.82 2.47 2.24
C SER A 253 7.75 1.77 3.08
N GLY A 254 7.12 0.74 2.52
CA GLY A 254 6.16 -0.09 3.23
C GLY A 254 5.40 -0.98 2.28
N GLY A 255 4.91 -2.11 2.77
CA GLY A 255 4.24 -3.13 1.97
C GLY A 255 2.88 -2.66 1.48
N ALA A 256 2.19 -3.49 0.71
CA ALA A 256 0.80 -3.23 0.33
C ALA A 256 -0.07 -3.00 1.58
N GLY A 257 -1.02 -2.06 1.50
CA GLY A 257 -1.96 -1.79 2.59
C GLY A 257 -1.41 -1.04 3.80
N THR A 258 -0.14 -0.64 3.82
CA THR A 258 0.50 0.03 4.99
C THR A 258 0.17 1.51 5.19
N GLY A 259 -0.69 2.09 4.35
CA GLY A 259 -1.12 3.50 4.45
C GLY A 259 -0.10 4.54 3.97
N LYS A 260 0.87 4.17 3.12
CA LYS A 260 1.86 5.10 2.52
C LYS A 260 1.23 6.33 1.87
N THR A 261 0.24 6.10 1.01
CA THR A 261 -0.50 7.15 0.33
C THR A 261 -1.23 8.05 1.33
N ILE A 262 -1.82 7.49 2.39
CA ILE A 262 -2.46 8.26 3.46
C ILE A 262 -1.44 9.13 4.19
N ALA A 263 -0.27 8.59 4.54
CA ALA A 263 0.83 9.36 5.11
C ALA A 263 1.25 10.51 4.18
N ALA A 264 1.34 10.29 2.87
CA ALA A 264 1.65 11.34 1.89
C ALA A 264 0.58 12.45 1.84
N ILE A 265 -0.71 12.10 1.85
CA ILE A 265 -1.82 13.08 1.84
C ILE A 265 -1.82 13.89 3.16
N HIS A 266 -1.61 13.25 4.30
CA HIS A 266 -1.49 13.97 5.57
C HIS A 266 -0.23 14.85 5.61
N ARG A 267 0.87 14.41 4.99
CA ARG A 267 2.08 15.23 4.84
C ARG A 267 1.83 16.46 3.99
N LEU A 268 1.03 16.34 2.92
CA LEU A 268 0.58 17.48 2.14
C LEU A 268 -0.16 18.49 3.02
N LYS A 269 -1.13 18.01 3.83
CA LYS A 269 -1.86 18.86 4.78
C LYS A 269 -0.93 19.58 5.76
N TYR A 270 0.05 18.87 6.33
CA TYR A 270 1.05 19.43 7.23
C TYR A 270 1.87 20.54 6.53
N LEU A 271 2.43 20.28 5.35
CA LEU A 271 3.26 21.25 4.63
C LEU A 271 2.46 22.49 4.20
N CYS A 272 1.19 22.33 3.84
CA CYS A 272 0.29 23.43 3.50
C CYS A 272 -0.08 24.35 4.69
N GLN A 273 0.31 24.02 5.92
CA GLN A 273 0.18 24.95 7.05
C GLN A 273 1.13 26.15 6.91
N ASN A 274 2.27 25.98 6.23
CA ASN A 274 3.18 27.09 5.93
C ASN A 274 2.48 28.12 5.01
N PRO A 275 2.44 29.42 5.37
CA PRO A 275 1.85 30.47 4.54
C PRO A 275 2.38 30.50 3.09
N ASP A 276 3.67 30.27 2.91
CA ASP A 276 4.35 30.36 1.60
C ASP A 276 4.35 29.03 0.83
N ALA A 277 3.60 28.03 1.29
CA ALA A 277 3.60 26.70 0.70
C ALA A 277 3.12 26.72 -0.77
N HIS A 278 3.94 26.15 -1.65
CA HIS A 278 3.58 25.79 -3.00
C HIS A 278 4.03 24.34 -3.26
N VAL A 279 3.21 23.39 -2.81
CA VAL A 279 3.56 21.97 -2.74
C VAL A 279 3.13 21.24 -4.00
N LEU A 280 4.03 20.49 -4.62
CA LEU A 280 3.64 19.50 -5.63
C LEU A 280 3.32 18.17 -4.96
N PHE A 281 2.16 17.59 -5.26
CA PHE A 281 1.88 16.18 -5.03
C PHE A 281 1.85 15.48 -6.38
N THR A 282 2.73 14.50 -6.59
CA THR A 282 2.82 13.79 -7.84
C THR A 282 2.78 12.27 -7.71
N THR A 283 2.26 11.63 -8.75
CA THR A 283 2.09 10.18 -8.87
C THR A 283 2.65 9.70 -10.20
N TYR A 284 2.90 8.39 -10.33
CA TYR A 284 3.28 7.82 -11.62
C TYR A 284 2.10 7.76 -12.60
N THR A 285 0.93 7.29 -12.18
CA THR A 285 -0.23 7.12 -13.07
C THR A 285 -1.27 8.23 -12.95
N ARG A 286 -1.99 8.50 -14.05
CA ARG A 286 -3.13 9.43 -14.06
C ARG A 286 -4.28 8.96 -13.17
N THR A 287 -4.56 7.66 -13.18
CA THR A 287 -5.66 7.05 -12.40
C THR A 287 -5.48 7.30 -10.90
N LEU A 288 -4.25 7.17 -10.39
CA LEU A 288 -3.92 7.50 -9.01
C LEU A 288 -4.21 8.97 -8.70
N SER A 289 -3.73 9.91 -9.53
CA SER A 289 -3.95 11.34 -9.29
C SER A 289 -5.43 11.73 -9.20
N VAL A 290 -6.30 11.08 -10.00
CA VAL A 290 -7.76 11.30 -9.93
C VAL A 290 -8.34 10.78 -8.62
N ASN A 291 -7.99 9.55 -8.23
CA ASN A 291 -8.49 8.95 -6.98
C ASN A 291 -8.03 9.73 -5.74
N LEU A 292 -6.81 10.31 -5.77
CA LEU A 292 -6.28 11.10 -4.66
C LEU A 292 -6.95 12.46 -4.51
N ALA A 293 -7.46 13.05 -5.60
CA ALA A 293 -8.13 14.34 -5.54
C ALA A 293 -9.33 14.30 -4.59
N ASP A 294 -10.12 13.24 -4.65
CA ASP A 294 -11.27 13.01 -3.78
C ASP A 294 -10.84 12.84 -2.31
N SER A 295 -9.76 12.10 -2.05
CA SER A 295 -9.23 11.90 -0.69
C SER A 295 -8.63 13.19 -0.11
N ILE A 296 -7.91 13.99 -0.90
CA ILE A 296 -7.35 15.27 -0.46
C ILE A 296 -8.46 16.28 -0.15
N ALA A 297 -9.52 16.31 -0.97
CA ALA A 297 -10.67 17.18 -0.75
C ALA A 297 -11.34 16.92 0.61
N LYS A 298 -11.41 15.66 1.05
CA LYS A 298 -11.95 15.27 2.37
C LYS A 298 -11.09 15.74 3.56
N LEU A 299 -9.84 16.16 3.35
CA LEU A 299 -8.93 16.62 4.40
C LEU A 299 -8.85 18.14 4.56
N ASP A 300 -9.65 18.90 3.79
CA ASP A 300 -9.69 20.36 3.80
C ASP A 300 -8.33 21.02 3.53
N VAL A 301 -7.52 20.45 2.63
CA VAL A 301 -6.24 21.05 2.22
C VAL A 301 -6.52 22.27 1.33
N PRO A 302 -5.91 23.44 1.59
CA PRO A 302 -6.14 24.63 0.76
C PRO A 302 -5.68 24.43 -0.69
N VAL A 303 -6.62 24.37 -1.63
CA VAL A 303 -6.40 24.06 -3.06
C VAL A 303 -5.41 24.99 -3.77
N GLN A 304 -5.24 26.21 -3.28
CA GLN A 304 -4.31 27.21 -3.81
C GLN A 304 -2.85 26.96 -3.41
N LYS A 305 -2.61 26.15 -2.37
CA LYS A 305 -1.26 25.88 -1.83
C LYS A 305 -0.60 24.66 -2.44
N TYR A 306 -1.31 23.88 -3.24
CA TYR A 306 -0.76 22.67 -3.83
C TYR A 306 -1.18 22.44 -5.27
N LYS A 307 -0.43 21.58 -5.94
CA LYS A 307 -0.77 21.05 -7.26
C LYS A 307 -0.73 19.53 -7.22
N LEU A 308 -1.80 18.88 -7.67
CA LEU A 308 -1.88 17.42 -7.76
C LEU A 308 -1.87 17.01 -9.24
N ASN A 309 -0.80 16.34 -9.68
CA ASN A 309 -0.67 15.88 -11.07
C ASN A 309 0.22 14.65 -11.17
N ASN A 310 -0.01 13.80 -12.18
CA ASN A 310 0.98 12.77 -12.52
C ASN A 310 2.27 13.40 -13.10
N ILE A 311 3.38 12.69 -13.04
CA ILE A 311 4.71 13.21 -13.39
C ILE A 311 4.82 13.73 -14.83
N ASP A 312 4.10 13.11 -15.78
CA ASP A 312 4.08 13.55 -17.18
C ASP A 312 3.34 14.88 -17.35
N SER A 313 2.21 15.04 -16.67
CA SER A 313 1.50 16.32 -16.64
C SER A 313 2.36 17.42 -16.02
N VAL A 314 3.13 17.11 -14.97
CA VAL A 314 4.09 18.06 -14.38
C VAL A 314 5.18 18.44 -15.38
N LEU A 315 5.76 17.46 -16.09
CA LEU A 315 6.75 17.71 -17.14
C LEU A 315 6.18 18.65 -18.21
N LEU A 316 5.00 18.34 -18.74
CA LEU A 316 4.37 19.16 -19.79
C LEU A 316 4.06 20.59 -19.30
N ASP A 317 3.64 20.76 -18.05
CA ASP A 317 3.40 22.07 -17.46
C ASP A 317 4.68 22.90 -17.37
N VAL A 318 5.79 22.29 -16.93
CA VAL A 318 7.10 22.95 -16.83
C VAL A 318 7.63 23.31 -18.21
N VAL A 319 7.63 22.35 -19.14
CA VAL A 319 8.09 22.52 -20.52
C VAL A 319 7.32 23.65 -21.21
N LYS A 320 6.01 23.72 -21.01
CA LYS A 320 5.17 24.81 -21.51
C LYS A 320 5.47 26.16 -20.84
N ALA A 321 5.61 26.18 -19.51
CA ALA A 321 5.85 27.42 -18.76
C ALA A 321 7.18 28.09 -19.16
N TYR A 322 8.21 27.29 -19.44
CA TYR A 322 9.55 27.78 -19.78
C TYR A 322 9.90 27.65 -21.27
N LYS A 323 8.93 27.29 -22.13
CA LYS A 323 9.08 27.14 -23.59
C LYS A 323 10.22 26.19 -23.99
N ILE A 324 10.43 25.14 -23.22
CA ILE A 324 11.42 24.10 -23.51
C ILE A 324 10.88 23.28 -24.68
N LYS A 325 11.65 23.11 -25.76
CA LYS A 325 11.20 22.40 -26.97
C LYS A 325 9.81 22.83 -27.46
N ASP A 326 9.54 24.13 -27.45
CA ASP A 326 8.24 24.67 -27.88
C ASP A 326 7.91 24.21 -29.32
N GLY A 327 6.68 23.71 -29.51
CA GLY A 327 6.22 23.15 -30.78
C GLY A 327 6.74 21.75 -31.12
N TYR A 328 7.47 21.06 -30.23
CA TYR A 328 7.85 19.66 -30.44
C TYR A 328 6.71 18.71 -30.06
N LYS A 329 6.55 17.61 -30.80
CA LYS A 329 5.68 16.49 -30.44
C LYS A 329 6.45 15.50 -29.57
N VAL A 330 5.87 15.13 -28.42
CA VAL A 330 6.46 14.13 -27.52
C VAL A 330 6.06 12.72 -27.94
N LEU A 331 7.05 11.84 -28.08
CA LEU A 331 6.87 10.42 -28.45
C LEU A 331 6.62 9.53 -27.21
N ASP A 332 6.38 8.24 -27.44
CA ASP A 332 6.28 7.15 -26.44
C ASP A 332 5.07 7.14 -25.49
N TYR A 333 4.19 8.16 -25.50
CA TYR A 333 2.97 8.13 -24.66
C TYR A 333 1.96 7.02 -25.06
N SER A 334 2.02 6.55 -26.32
CA SER A 334 1.13 5.52 -26.86
C SER A 334 1.86 4.26 -27.32
N GLY A 335 3.13 4.08 -26.92
CA GLY A 335 4.03 3.05 -27.42
C GLY A 335 5.15 3.63 -28.30
N ASP A 336 6.10 2.78 -28.65
CA ASP A 336 7.37 3.09 -29.30
C ASP A 336 7.32 3.10 -30.84
N GLU A 337 6.19 2.73 -31.45
CA GLU A 337 6.08 2.58 -32.92
C GLU A 337 6.47 3.84 -33.71
N GLU A 338 6.20 5.05 -33.20
CA GLU A 338 6.65 6.29 -33.87
C GLU A 338 8.17 6.45 -33.79
N SER A 339 8.76 6.10 -32.66
CA SER A 339 10.21 6.12 -32.43
C SER A 339 10.91 5.06 -33.28
N LEU A 340 10.32 3.86 -33.41
CA LEU A 340 10.78 2.78 -34.27
C LEU A 340 10.71 3.15 -35.75
N LYS A 341 9.66 3.85 -36.20
CA LYS A 341 9.58 4.35 -37.59
C LYS A 341 10.73 5.29 -37.94
N LEU A 342 11.09 6.20 -37.03
CA LEU A 342 12.24 7.09 -37.22
C LEU A 342 13.56 6.32 -37.27
N TRP A 343 13.70 5.25 -36.48
CA TRP A 343 14.85 4.35 -36.59
C TRP A 343 14.88 3.63 -37.94
N ARG A 344 13.75 3.10 -38.42
CA ARG A 344 13.66 2.48 -39.75
C ARG A 344 14.09 3.45 -40.85
N GLU A 345 13.66 4.72 -40.80
CA GLU A 345 14.07 5.77 -41.77
C GLU A 345 15.59 6.01 -41.74
N VAL A 346 16.23 6.04 -40.56
CA VAL A 346 17.70 6.11 -40.48
C VAL A 346 18.32 4.87 -41.13
N LEU A 347 17.79 3.68 -40.85
CA LEU A 347 18.30 2.41 -41.34
C LEU A 347 18.15 2.21 -42.86
N GLU A 348 17.22 2.90 -43.53
CA GLU A 348 17.08 2.85 -44.99
C GLU A 348 18.35 3.32 -45.73
N THR A 349 19.16 4.17 -45.10
CA THR A 349 20.36 4.76 -45.69
C THR A 349 21.67 4.23 -45.11
N GLU A 350 21.59 3.37 -44.08
CA GLU A 350 22.74 2.94 -43.29
C GLU A 350 22.92 1.42 -43.29
N VAL A 351 24.15 0.96 -43.52
CA VAL A 351 24.48 -0.46 -43.43
C VAL A 351 24.84 -0.81 -41.99
N THR A 352 24.04 -1.65 -41.33
CA THR A 352 24.26 -2.04 -39.93
C THR A 352 23.75 -3.46 -39.62
N GLU A 353 24.28 -4.04 -38.55
CA GLU A 353 23.89 -5.34 -37.99
C GLU A 353 22.82 -5.23 -36.87
N PHE A 354 22.29 -4.03 -36.66
CA PHE A 354 21.34 -3.71 -35.60
C PHE A 354 19.98 -3.37 -36.22
N ASP A 355 18.92 -3.99 -35.71
CA ASP A 355 17.54 -3.65 -36.06
C ASP A 355 17.04 -2.41 -35.29
N GLU A 356 15.88 -1.89 -35.71
CA GLU A 356 15.29 -0.68 -35.13
C GLU A 356 14.94 -0.84 -33.66
N GLN A 357 14.51 -2.04 -33.22
CA GLN A 357 14.14 -2.27 -31.82
C GLN A 357 15.37 -2.23 -30.93
N PHE A 358 16.44 -2.90 -31.33
CA PHE A 358 17.69 -2.91 -30.60
C PHE A 358 18.25 -1.49 -30.45
N LEU A 359 18.23 -0.69 -31.53
CA LEU A 359 18.74 0.68 -31.51
C LEU A 359 17.89 1.60 -30.64
N TYR A 360 16.56 1.48 -30.72
CA TYR A 360 15.65 2.21 -29.84
C TYR A 360 15.91 1.85 -28.37
N ASP A 361 15.96 0.56 -28.04
CA ASP A 361 16.21 0.09 -26.69
C ASP A 361 17.57 0.57 -26.16
N GLU A 362 18.62 0.52 -26.97
CA GLU A 362 19.97 1.01 -26.58
C GLU A 362 19.97 2.53 -26.37
N TYR A 363 19.29 3.26 -27.25
CA TYR A 363 19.19 4.71 -27.17
C TYR A 363 18.44 5.15 -25.90
N ILE A 364 17.26 4.59 -25.63
CA ILE A 364 16.44 5.01 -24.49
C ILE A 364 17.00 4.51 -23.16
N ASP A 365 17.36 3.22 -23.06
CA ASP A 365 17.69 2.60 -21.76
C ASP A 365 19.16 2.77 -21.35
N VAL A 366 20.04 3.13 -22.28
CA VAL A 366 21.46 3.37 -21.99
C VAL A 366 21.78 4.83 -22.19
N ILE A 367 21.68 5.33 -23.42
CA ILE A 367 22.17 6.67 -23.76
C ILE A 367 21.34 7.76 -23.07
N VAL A 368 20.02 7.76 -23.26
CA VAL A 368 19.11 8.74 -22.65
C VAL A 368 18.99 8.51 -21.15
N TYR A 369 18.87 7.25 -20.71
CA TYR A 369 18.73 6.92 -19.28
C TYR A 369 19.88 7.47 -18.42
N TYR A 370 21.13 7.33 -18.88
CA TYR A 370 22.31 7.85 -18.18
C TYR A 370 22.67 9.29 -18.58
N GLY A 371 21.96 9.89 -19.55
CA GLY A 371 22.18 11.25 -20.01
C GLY A 371 23.51 11.45 -20.73
N ASN A 372 23.95 10.45 -21.51
CA ASN A 372 25.21 10.51 -22.23
C ASN A 372 25.18 11.58 -23.33
N LYS A 373 26.13 12.51 -23.29
CA LYS A 373 26.24 13.62 -24.25
C LYS A 373 27.22 13.36 -25.38
N ASP A 374 28.09 12.37 -25.22
CA ASP A 374 29.12 12.01 -26.19
C ASP A 374 29.45 10.52 -26.17
N VAL A 375 30.13 10.07 -27.23
CA VAL A 375 30.55 8.67 -27.40
C VAL A 375 31.44 8.18 -26.25
N LYS A 376 32.26 9.04 -25.63
CA LYS A 376 33.17 8.63 -24.54
C LYS A 376 32.36 8.26 -23.30
N GLN A 377 31.35 9.07 -22.97
CA GLN A 377 30.44 8.78 -21.86
C GLN A 377 29.66 7.50 -22.12
N TYR A 378 29.12 7.34 -23.33
CA TYR A 378 28.39 6.12 -23.73
C TYR A 378 29.29 4.88 -23.64
N MET A 379 30.55 4.96 -24.07
CA MET A 379 31.51 3.84 -24.01
C MET A 379 31.78 3.34 -22.59
N MET A 380 31.67 4.19 -21.58
CA MET A 380 31.90 3.81 -20.17
C MET A 380 30.66 3.22 -19.51
N GLN A 381 29.47 3.32 -20.13
CA GLN A 381 28.25 2.88 -19.46
C GLN A 381 28.15 1.35 -19.37
N PRO A 382 27.76 0.81 -18.20
CA PRO A 382 27.43 -0.59 -18.07
C PRO A 382 26.08 -0.87 -18.77
N ARG A 383 26.02 -2.00 -19.48
CA ARG A 383 24.81 -2.46 -20.19
C ARG A 383 24.16 -3.62 -19.43
N VAL A 384 23.83 -3.36 -18.17
CA VAL A 384 23.28 -4.37 -17.24
C VAL A 384 21.94 -4.90 -17.77
N GLY A 385 21.75 -6.22 -17.72
CA GLY A 385 20.52 -6.86 -18.17
C GLY A 385 20.36 -6.96 -19.69
N ARG A 386 21.40 -6.60 -20.46
CA ARG A 386 21.43 -6.73 -21.92
C ARG A 386 22.21 -7.97 -22.34
N THR A 387 21.59 -8.74 -23.21
CA THR A 387 22.05 -10.06 -23.65
C THR A 387 23.08 -10.02 -24.78
N ARG A 388 23.01 -9.03 -25.66
CA ARG A 388 24.00 -8.82 -26.73
C ARG A 388 25.13 -7.94 -26.21
N ALA A 389 26.30 -8.52 -25.94
CA ALA A 389 27.51 -7.75 -25.64
C ALA A 389 27.91 -6.89 -26.86
N LEU A 390 28.42 -5.68 -26.61
CA LEU A 390 28.89 -4.78 -27.67
C LEU A 390 30.38 -4.50 -27.51
N SER A 391 31.11 -4.65 -28.61
CA SER A 391 32.51 -4.22 -28.74
C SER A 391 32.62 -2.68 -28.76
N ARG A 392 33.84 -2.17 -28.54
CA ARG A 392 34.11 -0.72 -28.65
C ARG A 392 33.75 -0.18 -30.03
N LYS A 393 34.07 -0.92 -31.09
CA LYS A 393 33.74 -0.54 -32.47
C LYS A 393 32.23 -0.42 -32.67
N GLN A 394 31.47 -1.42 -32.23
CA GLN A 394 30.01 -1.40 -32.31
C GLN A 394 29.39 -0.22 -31.56
N ARG A 395 29.90 0.15 -30.37
CA ARG A 395 29.43 1.34 -29.66
C ARG A 395 29.69 2.63 -30.44
N VAL A 396 30.85 2.75 -31.09
CA VAL A 396 31.14 3.89 -31.96
C VAL A 396 30.20 3.94 -33.15
N ASP A 397 29.93 2.79 -33.77
CA ASP A 397 29.03 2.73 -34.93
C ASP A 397 27.57 3.03 -34.53
N ILE A 398 27.09 2.52 -33.38
CA ILE A 398 25.80 2.89 -32.81
C ILE A 398 25.73 4.39 -32.53
N TRP A 399 26.78 5.00 -31.98
CA TRP A 399 26.78 6.44 -31.69
C TRP A 399 26.60 7.28 -32.97
N LYS A 400 27.22 6.88 -34.09
CA LYS A 400 27.00 7.55 -35.38
C LYS A 400 25.55 7.45 -35.86
N LEU A 401 24.91 6.30 -35.65
CA LEU A 401 23.49 6.12 -35.97
C LEU A 401 22.61 6.99 -35.05
N VAL A 402 22.97 7.09 -33.77
CA VAL A 402 22.29 7.98 -32.81
C VAL A 402 22.40 9.44 -33.21
N GLU A 403 23.56 9.90 -33.70
CA GLU A 403 23.72 11.27 -34.19
C GLU A 403 22.76 11.57 -35.36
N LYS A 404 22.61 10.63 -36.29
CA LYS A 404 21.65 10.73 -37.41
C LYS A 404 20.20 10.73 -36.93
N TYR A 405 19.88 9.84 -35.98
CA TYR A 405 18.58 9.76 -35.35
C TYR A 405 18.19 11.06 -34.64
N VAL A 406 19.10 11.63 -33.85
CA VAL A 406 18.90 12.91 -33.15
C VAL A 406 18.72 14.06 -34.15
N ALA A 407 19.50 14.10 -35.24
CA ALA A 407 19.33 15.09 -36.30
C ALA A 407 17.95 15.00 -36.97
N LEU A 408 17.49 13.79 -37.30
CA LEU A 408 16.16 13.55 -37.86
C LEU A 408 15.05 13.99 -36.88
N LYS A 409 15.18 13.68 -35.59
CA LYS A 409 14.22 14.13 -34.57
C LYS A 409 14.14 15.66 -34.48
N GLN A 410 15.28 16.34 -34.59
CA GLN A 410 15.32 17.80 -34.60
C GLN A 410 14.60 18.38 -35.83
N GLU A 411 14.82 17.81 -37.02
CA GLU A 411 14.13 18.20 -38.25
C GLU A 411 12.61 18.02 -38.14
N ARG A 412 12.16 16.86 -37.64
CA ARG A 412 10.75 16.51 -37.47
C ARG A 412 10.09 17.20 -36.28
N ARG A 413 10.85 17.91 -35.45
CA ARG A 413 10.42 18.51 -34.17
C ARG A 413 9.71 17.50 -33.27
N VAL A 414 10.37 16.37 -33.05
CA VAL A 414 9.91 15.32 -32.14
C VAL A 414 10.94 15.09 -31.03
N VAL A 415 10.48 14.64 -29.87
CA VAL A 415 11.34 14.39 -28.69
C VAL A 415 10.82 13.16 -27.95
N ASP A 416 11.74 12.30 -27.52
CA ASP A 416 11.38 11.15 -26.70
C ASP A 416 11.04 11.59 -25.27
N ARG A 417 10.12 10.89 -24.63
CA ARG A 417 9.63 11.24 -23.28
C ARG A 417 10.76 11.40 -22.26
N LEU A 418 11.69 10.44 -22.19
CA LEU A 418 12.81 10.49 -21.23
C LEU A 418 13.86 11.55 -21.59
N GLU A 419 14.02 11.86 -22.88
CA GLU A 419 14.88 12.95 -23.32
C GLU A 419 14.32 14.28 -22.83
N LEU A 420 13.01 14.49 -22.95
CA LEU A 420 12.34 15.69 -22.46
C LEU A 420 12.48 15.87 -20.94
N PHE A 421 12.44 14.79 -20.15
CA PHE A 421 12.76 14.85 -18.71
C PHE A 421 14.17 15.35 -18.45
N ASN A 422 15.17 14.83 -19.15
CA ASN A 422 16.55 15.26 -19.01
C ASN A 422 16.74 16.73 -19.43
N GLU A 423 16.12 17.15 -20.53
CA GLU A 423 16.21 18.53 -21.01
C GLU A 423 15.53 19.52 -20.06
N ALA A 424 14.35 19.19 -19.55
CA ALA A 424 13.66 20.01 -18.54
C ALA A 424 14.48 20.11 -17.26
N THR A 425 15.07 19.00 -16.81
CA THR A 425 15.96 18.96 -15.63
C THR A 425 17.18 19.86 -15.82
N ASN A 426 17.87 19.75 -16.96
CA ASN A 426 19.05 20.57 -17.25
C ASN A 426 18.67 22.05 -17.28
N TYR A 427 17.58 22.41 -17.96
CA TYR A 427 17.11 23.79 -18.02
C TYR A 427 16.81 24.38 -16.64
N LEU A 428 16.09 23.65 -15.77
CA LEU A 428 15.78 24.11 -14.41
C LEU A 428 17.05 24.35 -13.60
N ASN A 429 17.99 23.40 -13.63
CA ASN A 429 19.25 23.50 -12.89
C ASN A 429 20.15 24.63 -13.42
N ASP A 430 20.32 24.73 -14.74
CA ASP A 430 21.18 25.73 -15.38
C ASP A 430 20.69 27.16 -15.12
N ASN A 431 19.39 27.34 -14.84
CA ASN A 431 18.77 28.64 -14.55
C ASN A 431 18.44 28.85 -13.06
N GLY A 432 18.76 27.89 -12.17
CA GLY A 432 18.44 27.98 -10.74
C GLY A 432 16.94 28.07 -10.44
N ILE A 433 16.10 27.45 -11.27
CA ILE A 433 14.65 27.51 -11.18
C ILE A 433 14.12 26.32 -10.37
N HIS A 434 13.41 26.60 -9.29
CA HIS A 434 12.74 25.61 -8.46
C HIS A 434 11.27 26.00 -8.28
N PRO A 435 10.35 25.47 -9.11
CA PRO A 435 8.96 25.93 -9.14
C PRO A 435 8.16 25.66 -7.86
N TYR A 436 8.61 24.74 -6.99
CA TYR A 436 7.88 24.30 -5.81
C TYR A 436 8.69 24.47 -4.53
N THR A 437 8.00 24.73 -3.41
CA THR A 437 8.64 24.77 -2.09
C THR A 437 8.92 23.38 -1.55
N ASN A 438 8.07 22.42 -1.88
CA ASN A 438 8.15 21.02 -1.45
C ASN A 438 7.56 20.12 -2.53
N VAL A 439 8.07 18.90 -2.66
CA VAL A 439 7.51 17.90 -3.58
C VAL A 439 7.26 16.59 -2.82
N ILE A 440 6.03 16.09 -2.93
CA ILE A 440 5.61 14.77 -2.47
C ILE A 440 5.46 13.88 -3.71
N ALA A 441 6.12 12.72 -3.72
CA ALA A 441 5.98 11.77 -4.81
C ALA A 441 5.54 10.39 -4.28
N ASP A 442 4.38 9.93 -4.73
CA ASP A 442 3.85 8.59 -4.46
C ASP A 442 4.26 7.59 -5.55
N GLU A 443 4.31 6.31 -5.18
CA GLU A 443 4.80 5.20 -6.00
C GLU A 443 6.24 5.40 -6.50
N PHE A 444 7.17 5.81 -5.62
CA PHE A 444 8.54 6.15 -6.03
C PHE A 444 9.23 5.04 -6.83
N GLN A 445 8.85 3.77 -6.59
CA GLN A 445 9.45 2.59 -7.19
C GLN A 445 9.13 2.43 -8.69
N ASP A 446 8.19 3.20 -9.23
CA ASP A 446 7.87 3.16 -10.66
C ASP A 446 8.60 4.24 -11.47
N PHE A 447 9.20 5.23 -10.82
CA PHE A 447 10.01 6.22 -11.52
C PHE A 447 11.26 5.57 -12.15
N SER A 448 11.97 6.38 -12.92
CA SER A 448 13.27 6.11 -13.52
C SER A 448 14.24 7.19 -13.05
N ASN A 449 15.55 6.96 -13.20
CA ASN A 449 16.52 7.97 -12.80
C ASN A 449 16.33 9.35 -13.47
N PRO A 450 16.01 9.45 -14.78
CA PRO A 450 15.66 10.74 -15.39
C PRO A 450 14.48 11.45 -14.71
N GLU A 451 13.43 10.72 -14.34
CA GLU A 451 12.26 11.28 -13.66
C GLU A 451 12.60 11.68 -12.21
N LEU A 452 13.39 10.88 -11.50
CA LEU A 452 13.87 11.24 -10.16
C LEU A 452 14.76 12.50 -10.18
N LYS A 453 15.64 12.63 -11.17
CA LYS A 453 16.45 13.86 -11.37
C LYS A 453 15.57 15.07 -11.63
N PHE A 454 14.51 14.89 -12.42
CA PHE A 454 13.52 15.94 -12.65
C PHE A 454 12.81 16.34 -11.35
N LEU A 455 12.32 15.37 -10.57
CA LEU A 455 11.73 15.63 -9.24
C LEU A 455 12.68 16.41 -8.33
N ARG A 456 13.97 16.05 -8.34
CA ARG A 456 14.99 16.74 -7.55
C ARG A 456 15.19 18.19 -8.01
N ALA A 457 15.16 18.46 -9.31
CA ALA A 457 15.30 19.81 -9.87
C ALA A 457 14.09 20.71 -9.62
N LEU A 458 12.90 20.14 -9.41
CA LEU A 458 11.67 20.89 -9.16
C LEU A 458 11.64 21.66 -7.83
N VAL A 459 12.55 21.34 -6.90
CA VAL A 459 12.58 21.90 -5.54
C VAL A 459 14.01 22.05 -5.04
N ALA A 460 14.32 23.20 -4.46
CA ALA A 460 15.62 23.47 -3.87
C ALA A 460 15.94 22.50 -2.73
N GLU A 461 17.20 22.08 -2.60
CA GLU A 461 17.62 21.25 -1.47
C GLU A 461 17.47 22.02 -0.16
N GLY A 462 16.85 21.39 0.83
CA GLY A 462 16.55 22.08 2.08
C GLY A 462 15.61 21.33 2.99
N LYS A 463 15.06 22.06 3.96
CA LYS A 463 14.13 21.50 4.95
C LYS A 463 12.86 21.00 4.23
N ASN A 464 12.48 19.75 4.47
CA ASN A 464 11.31 19.09 3.88
C ASN A 464 11.24 19.12 2.35
N ASP A 465 12.38 19.12 1.65
CA ASP A 465 12.39 19.30 0.20
C ASP A 465 11.55 18.25 -0.56
N LEU A 466 11.85 16.96 -0.34
CA LEU A 466 11.21 15.81 -0.96
C LEU A 466 10.65 14.87 0.09
N PHE A 467 9.46 14.35 -0.19
CA PHE A 467 8.85 13.28 0.58
C PHE A 467 8.38 12.18 -0.37
N LEU A 468 9.15 11.09 -0.41
CA LEU A 468 8.99 10.01 -1.36
C LEU A 468 8.33 8.83 -0.66
N VAL A 469 7.20 8.37 -1.16
CA VAL A 469 6.52 7.19 -0.63
C VAL A 469 6.36 6.12 -1.70
N GLY A 470 6.51 4.84 -1.33
CA GLY A 470 6.49 3.76 -2.31
C GLY A 470 6.77 2.38 -1.72
N ASP A 471 6.58 1.36 -2.54
CA ASP A 471 6.82 -0.04 -2.16
C ASP A 471 7.74 -0.69 -3.19
N PRO A 472 9.02 -0.93 -2.89
CA PRO A 472 9.96 -1.55 -3.83
C PRO A 472 9.48 -2.90 -4.40
N ILE A 473 8.66 -3.64 -3.65
CA ILE A 473 8.10 -4.93 -4.09
C ILE A 473 7.02 -4.72 -5.16
N GLN A 474 6.29 -3.61 -5.14
CA GLN A 474 5.20 -3.31 -6.09
C GLN A 474 5.69 -2.64 -7.38
N ARG A 475 6.96 -2.79 -7.72
CA ARG A 475 7.53 -2.24 -8.94
C ARG A 475 7.10 -3.06 -10.15
N ILE A 476 6.27 -2.47 -11.02
CA ILE A 476 5.67 -3.18 -12.17
C ILE A 476 5.82 -2.45 -13.52
N TYR A 477 6.10 -1.15 -13.53
CA TYR A 477 6.22 -0.38 -14.79
C TYR A 477 7.66 -0.22 -15.29
N SER A 478 8.63 -0.13 -14.38
CA SER A 478 10.03 0.09 -14.76
C SER A 478 10.84 -1.20 -14.62
N GLY A 479 11.33 -1.74 -15.75
CA GLY A 479 12.40 -2.76 -15.74
C GLY A 479 13.78 -2.21 -15.41
N ARG A 480 13.94 -0.88 -15.29
CA ARG A 480 15.24 -0.17 -15.24
C ARG A 480 15.69 0.13 -13.83
N LYS A 481 16.86 -0.34 -13.39
CA LYS A 481 17.32 -0.16 -12.01
C LYS A 481 17.41 1.32 -11.63
N MET A 482 16.64 1.73 -10.63
CA MET A 482 16.74 3.06 -10.05
C MET A 482 17.83 3.11 -9.00
N ASN A 483 18.40 4.30 -8.84
CA ASN A 483 19.36 4.60 -7.79
C ASN A 483 19.18 6.05 -7.35
N PHE A 484 18.73 6.27 -6.13
CA PHE A 484 18.50 7.62 -5.59
C PHE A 484 19.77 8.47 -5.60
N GLY A 485 20.93 7.90 -5.24
CA GLY A 485 22.20 8.61 -5.26
C GLY A 485 22.59 9.09 -6.67
N ALA A 486 22.37 8.27 -7.69
CA ALA A 486 22.60 8.66 -9.09
C ALA A 486 21.63 9.75 -9.59
N ALA A 487 20.49 9.92 -8.92
CA ALA A 487 19.54 11.01 -9.17
C ALA A 487 19.81 12.28 -8.34
N GLY A 488 20.87 12.28 -7.51
CA GLY A 488 21.16 13.39 -6.59
C GLY A 488 20.23 13.43 -5.37
N ILE A 489 19.59 12.32 -5.03
CA ILE A 489 18.67 12.22 -3.90
C ILE A 489 19.33 11.41 -2.78
N ASN A 490 19.49 12.01 -1.60
CA ASN A 490 20.11 11.36 -0.45
C ASN A 490 19.08 10.94 0.60
N VAL A 491 18.82 9.62 0.68
CA VAL A 491 17.81 8.99 1.54
C VAL A 491 18.40 8.03 2.59
N ARG A 492 19.72 8.04 2.79
CA ARG A 492 20.40 7.07 3.67
C ARG A 492 20.17 7.32 5.16
N GLY A 493 20.22 6.24 5.93
CA GLY A 493 20.16 6.27 7.39
C GLY A 493 18.82 6.79 7.91
N VAL A 494 18.83 7.84 8.73
CA VAL A 494 17.62 8.41 9.36
C VAL A 494 16.62 9.02 8.36
N ARG A 495 17.01 9.18 7.09
CA ARG A 495 16.17 9.69 5.99
C ARG A 495 15.38 8.60 5.25
N SER A 496 15.38 7.37 5.78
CA SER A 496 14.57 6.26 5.33
C SER A 496 13.78 5.68 6.49
N ARG A 497 12.47 5.49 6.29
CA ARG A 497 11.54 4.91 7.25
C ARG A 497 10.65 3.88 6.58
N LYS A 498 10.29 2.83 7.31
CA LYS A 498 9.46 1.74 6.80
C LYS A 498 8.16 1.62 7.59
N LEU A 499 7.03 1.61 6.90
CA LEU A 499 5.72 1.29 7.44
C LEU A 499 5.52 -0.23 7.40
N LYS A 500 5.25 -0.82 8.56
CA LYS A 500 5.18 -2.28 8.77
C LYS A 500 3.75 -2.80 8.85
N ILE A 501 2.84 -2.01 9.40
CA ILE A 501 1.47 -2.42 9.70
C ILE A 501 0.58 -2.22 8.48
N ASN A 502 -0.08 -3.28 8.03
CA ASN A 502 -1.07 -3.32 6.95
C ASN A 502 -2.49 -3.21 7.55
N TYR A 503 -3.24 -2.24 7.02
CA TYR A 503 -4.58 -1.88 7.48
C TYR A 503 -5.68 -2.24 6.47
N ARG A 504 -5.32 -2.91 5.38
CA ARG A 504 -6.21 -3.11 4.22
C ARG A 504 -6.58 -4.56 3.98
N THR A 505 -5.57 -5.41 3.98
CA THR A 505 -5.66 -6.77 3.42
C THR A 505 -5.60 -7.77 4.56
N THR A 506 -6.46 -8.78 4.57
CA THR A 506 -6.46 -9.80 5.63
C THR A 506 -5.16 -10.60 5.69
N GLU A 507 -4.83 -11.15 6.85
CA GLU A 507 -3.62 -11.96 7.04
C GLU A 507 -3.57 -13.19 6.10
N PRO A 508 -4.66 -13.94 5.85
CA PRO A 508 -4.66 -15.01 4.84
C PRO A 508 -4.30 -14.53 3.42
N ILE A 509 -4.81 -13.37 2.98
CA ILE A 509 -4.45 -12.81 1.67
C ILE A 509 -2.98 -12.37 1.67
N ARG A 510 -2.53 -11.69 2.73
CA ARG A 510 -1.15 -11.24 2.88
C ARG A 510 -0.17 -12.42 2.85
N ARG A 511 -0.46 -13.53 3.54
CA ARG A 511 0.35 -14.76 3.50
C ARG A 511 0.51 -15.31 2.08
N MET A 512 -0.58 -15.45 1.33
CA MET A 512 -0.49 -15.90 -0.07
C MET A 512 0.34 -14.93 -0.91
N ALA A 513 0.10 -13.61 -0.79
CA ALA A 513 0.85 -12.61 -1.54
C ALA A 513 2.35 -12.66 -1.22
N VAL A 514 2.73 -12.74 0.06
CA VAL A 514 4.13 -12.87 0.49
C VAL A 514 4.73 -14.19 0.00
N GLY A 515 3.96 -15.28 -0.03
CA GLY A 515 4.36 -16.56 -0.62
C GLY A 515 4.80 -16.45 -2.09
N VAL A 516 4.16 -15.57 -2.87
CA VAL A 516 4.51 -15.32 -4.28
C VAL A 516 5.89 -14.67 -4.44
N ILE A 517 6.34 -13.88 -3.47
CA ILE A 517 7.61 -13.12 -3.55
C ILE A 517 8.72 -13.72 -2.68
N LYS A 518 8.42 -14.76 -1.89
CA LYS A 518 9.36 -15.40 -0.96
C LYS A 518 10.59 -15.97 -1.70
N GLY A 519 11.78 -15.71 -1.14
CA GLY A 519 13.05 -16.19 -1.68
C GLY A 519 13.62 -15.35 -2.83
N VAL A 520 13.07 -14.16 -3.08
CA VAL A 520 13.58 -13.20 -4.05
C VAL A 520 14.19 -12.01 -3.31
N ASP A 521 15.42 -11.66 -3.70
CA ASP A 521 16.05 -10.41 -3.24
C ASP A 521 15.48 -9.23 -4.04
N TYR A 522 14.81 -8.30 -3.35
CA TYR A 522 14.39 -7.03 -3.92
C TYR A 522 15.37 -5.93 -3.50
N ASP A 523 15.67 -5.00 -4.40
CA ASP A 523 16.51 -3.83 -4.14
C ASP A 523 15.68 -2.77 -3.40
N ASP A 524 16.20 -2.19 -2.32
CA ASP A 524 15.56 -1.08 -1.59
C ASP A 524 15.70 0.28 -2.30
N MET A 525 16.36 0.27 -3.47
CA MET A 525 16.70 1.38 -4.36
C MET A 525 17.76 2.34 -3.79
N ASP A 526 18.48 1.96 -2.75
CA ASP A 526 19.57 2.71 -2.09
C ASP A 526 20.85 1.88 -1.87
N GLY A 527 20.95 0.74 -2.56
CA GLY A 527 22.11 -0.17 -2.50
C GLY A 527 22.03 -1.23 -1.39
N GLY A 528 20.87 -1.37 -0.75
CA GLY A 528 20.53 -2.44 0.18
C GLY A 528 19.57 -3.47 -0.40
N LYS A 529 19.04 -4.33 0.47
CA LYS A 529 17.98 -5.30 0.13
C LYS A 529 16.71 -4.98 0.91
N GLU A 530 15.58 -5.01 0.22
CA GLU A 530 14.27 -4.92 0.85
C GLU A 530 13.91 -6.27 1.48
N SER A 531 13.55 -6.25 2.77
CA SER A 531 13.11 -7.45 3.49
C SER A 531 11.59 -7.56 3.48
N THR A 532 11.06 -8.75 3.22
CA THR A 532 9.63 -9.05 3.37
C THR A 532 9.23 -9.34 4.82
N ASN A 533 10.22 -9.49 5.69
CA ASN A 533 10.03 -9.55 7.14
C ASN A 533 9.45 -8.20 7.59
N GLY A 534 8.44 -8.25 8.45
CA GLY A 534 7.89 -7.04 9.08
C GLY A 534 6.50 -6.62 8.65
N TYR A 535 5.91 -7.21 7.61
CA TYR A 535 4.57 -6.84 7.18
C TYR A 535 3.51 -7.62 7.97
N VAL A 536 2.74 -6.95 8.82
CA VAL A 536 1.64 -7.55 9.60
C VAL A 536 0.32 -7.03 9.08
N SER A 537 -0.67 -7.88 8.82
CA SER A 537 -2.05 -7.40 8.77
C SER A 537 -2.64 -7.36 10.17
N LEU A 538 -3.29 -6.26 10.55
CA LEU A 538 -4.10 -6.24 11.78
C LEU A 538 -5.46 -6.94 11.61
N ILE A 539 -5.79 -7.39 10.40
CA ILE A 539 -7.05 -8.04 10.06
C ILE A 539 -6.78 -9.53 9.88
N HIS A 540 -6.69 -10.26 10.98
CA HIS A 540 -6.37 -11.68 10.94
C HIS A 540 -7.57 -12.57 10.60
N ASP A 541 -8.78 -12.11 10.94
CA ASP A 541 -10.03 -12.73 10.52
C ASP A 541 -10.22 -12.59 9.00
N GLY A 542 -10.38 -13.71 8.30
CA GLY A 542 -10.61 -13.68 6.86
C GLY A 542 -10.66 -15.06 6.20
N VAL A 543 -11.25 -15.11 5.02
CA VAL A 543 -11.29 -16.33 4.21
C VAL A 543 -9.96 -16.47 3.47
N ALA A 544 -9.37 -17.66 3.50
CA ALA A 544 -8.16 -17.94 2.74
C ALA A 544 -8.42 -17.80 1.22
N PRO A 545 -7.50 -17.19 0.46
CA PRO A 545 -7.62 -17.13 -1.00
C PRO A 545 -7.83 -18.51 -1.64
N GLN A 546 -8.75 -18.61 -2.58
CA GLN A 546 -8.98 -19.86 -3.31
C GLN A 546 -8.22 -19.84 -4.64
N TYR A 547 -7.45 -20.88 -4.93
CA TYR A 547 -6.85 -21.10 -6.26
C TYR A 547 -7.33 -22.42 -6.85
N LYS A 548 -8.21 -22.35 -7.85
CA LYS A 548 -8.79 -23.51 -8.54
C LYS A 548 -8.24 -23.62 -9.97
N MET A 549 -7.83 -24.83 -10.35
CA MET A 549 -7.53 -25.14 -11.75
C MET A 549 -8.74 -25.87 -12.35
N VAL A 550 -9.21 -25.41 -13.50
CA VAL A 550 -10.37 -25.96 -14.22
C VAL A 550 -9.95 -26.63 -15.53
N SER A 551 -10.87 -27.36 -16.17
CA SER A 551 -10.57 -28.16 -17.36
C SER A 551 -10.21 -27.32 -18.58
N ASP A 552 -10.91 -26.21 -18.79
CA ASP A 552 -10.83 -25.40 -20.01
C ASP A 552 -11.37 -23.97 -19.79
N ALA A 553 -11.28 -23.15 -20.84
CA ALA A 553 -11.71 -21.76 -20.81
C ALA A 553 -13.21 -21.56 -20.55
N ASN A 554 -14.08 -22.50 -20.94
CA ASN A 554 -15.51 -22.39 -20.67
C ASN A 554 -15.82 -22.73 -19.21
N ALA A 555 -15.15 -23.74 -18.66
CA ALA A 555 -15.23 -24.08 -17.24
C ALA A 555 -14.71 -22.92 -16.36
N GLU A 556 -13.69 -22.18 -16.80
CA GLU A 556 -13.20 -20.99 -16.11
C GLU A 556 -14.26 -19.88 -16.04
N VAL A 557 -14.92 -19.59 -17.16
CA VAL A 557 -16.06 -18.65 -17.18
C VAL A 557 -17.16 -19.13 -16.23
N GLY A 558 -17.47 -20.42 -16.21
CA GLY A 558 -18.42 -21.01 -15.27
C GLY A 558 -18.05 -20.76 -13.80
N GLN A 559 -16.81 -21.07 -13.44
CA GLN A 559 -16.32 -20.89 -12.06
C GLN A 559 -16.36 -19.42 -11.62
N VAL A 560 -16.07 -18.47 -12.51
CA VAL A 560 -16.18 -17.04 -12.21
C VAL A 560 -17.62 -16.65 -11.93
N MET A 561 -18.58 -17.16 -12.71
CA MET A 561 -20.00 -16.85 -12.50
C MET A 561 -20.52 -17.43 -11.16
N GLU A 562 -20.09 -18.63 -10.78
CA GLU A 562 -20.41 -19.21 -9.47
C GLU A 562 -19.91 -18.32 -8.31
N TRP A 563 -18.67 -17.82 -8.39
CA TRP A 563 -18.14 -16.92 -7.36
C TRP A 563 -18.85 -15.56 -7.34
N LEU A 564 -19.30 -15.06 -8.50
CA LEU A 564 -20.12 -13.85 -8.55
C LEU A 564 -21.47 -14.07 -7.86
N GLU A 565 -22.12 -15.21 -8.08
CA GLU A 565 -23.37 -15.57 -7.40
C GLU A 565 -23.16 -15.72 -5.88
N GLU A 566 -22.07 -16.35 -5.45
CA GLU A 566 -21.68 -16.45 -4.04
C GLU A 566 -21.48 -15.06 -3.41
N CYS A 567 -20.78 -14.15 -4.11
CA CYS A 567 -20.59 -12.78 -3.63
C CYS A 567 -21.93 -12.03 -3.50
N GLN A 568 -22.82 -12.16 -4.49
CA GLN A 568 -24.13 -11.52 -4.46
C GLN A 568 -25.02 -12.09 -3.34
N ALA A 569 -24.95 -13.40 -3.08
CA ALA A 569 -25.66 -14.04 -1.96
C ALA A 569 -25.19 -13.55 -0.58
N ASN A 570 -23.94 -13.06 -0.50
CA ASN A 570 -23.35 -12.47 0.69
C ASN A 570 -23.42 -10.92 0.71
N ASP A 571 -24.37 -10.33 -0.04
CA ASP A 571 -24.65 -8.88 -0.11
C ASP A 571 -23.42 -8.04 -0.52
N ILE A 572 -22.57 -8.59 -1.39
CA ILE A 572 -21.46 -7.85 -2.01
C ILE A 572 -21.97 -7.20 -3.29
N LYS A 573 -21.80 -5.87 -3.40
CA LYS A 573 -22.23 -5.13 -4.60
C LYS A 573 -21.31 -5.42 -5.77
N LEU A 574 -21.85 -5.42 -7.00
CA LEU A 574 -21.07 -5.67 -8.21
C LEU A 574 -19.91 -4.67 -8.39
N SER A 575 -20.12 -3.40 -8.02
CA SER A 575 -19.09 -2.35 -8.03
C SER A 575 -17.95 -2.56 -7.02
N GLU A 576 -18.10 -3.48 -6.06
CA GLU A 576 -17.05 -3.86 -5.12
C GLU A 576 -16.18 -5.03 -5.63
N ILE A 577 -16.49 -5.56 -6.83
CA ILE A 577 -15.83 -6.72 -7.44
C ILE A 577 -15.04 -6.28 -8.66
N CYS A 578 -13.79 -6.75 -8.76
CA CYS A 578 -13.01 -6.64 -9.99
C CYS A 578 -12.55 -8.01 -10.50
N ILE A 579 -12.72 -8.23 -11.81
CA ILE A 579 -12.17 -9.37 -12.52
C ILE A 579 -10.97 -8.88 -13.33
N ALA A 580 -9.80 -9.45 -13.04
CA ALA A 580 -8.56 -9.06 -13.69
C ALA A 580 -7.90 -10.23 -14.42
N ALA A 581 -7.19 -9.93 -15.50
CA ALA A 581 -6.44 -10.90 -16.28
C ALA A 581 -5.03 -10.38 -16.67
N PRO A 582 -4.11 -11.24 -17.11
CA PRO A 582 -2.79 -10.82 -17.59
C PRO A 582 -2.85 -9.88 -18.82
N SER A 583 -3.88 -10.01 -19.67
CA SER A 583 -4.10 -9.15 -20.84
C SER A 583 -5.59 -8.92 -21.10
N MET A 584 -5.93 -7.83 -21.81
CA MET A 584 -7.34 -7.53 -22.14
C MET A 584 -8.00 -8.55 -23.05
N GLN A 585 -7.23 -9.29 -23.85
CA GLN A 585 -7.77 -10.28 -24.77
C GLN A 585 -8.41 -11.46 -24.01
N LEU A 586 -7.84 -11.81 -22.86
CA LEU A 586 -8.28 -12.91 -22.00
C LEU A 586 -9.65 -12.63 -21.34
N LEU A 587 -10.00 -11.36 -21.15
CA LEU A 587 -11.29 -10.97 -20.56
C LEU A 587 -12.48 -11.08 -21.53
N LYS A 588 -12.26 -11.31 -22.84
CA LYS A 588 -13.34 -11.28 -23.84
C LYS A 588 -14.46 -12.28 -23.56
N ASN A 589 -14.12 -13.48 -23.10
CA ASN A 589 -15.11 -14.52 -22.82
C ASN A 589 -15.99 -14.16 -21.61
N ILE A 590 -15.37 -13.63 -20.55
CA ILE A 590 -16.07 -13.10 -19.38
C ILE A 590 -16.96 -11.92 -19.77
N GLN A 591 -16.43 -10.95 -20.53
CA GLN A 591 -17.19 -9.79 -20.98
C GLN A 591 -18.43 -10.20 -21.78
N SER A 592 -18.27 -11.15 -22.70
CA SER A 592 -19.37 -11.67 -23.53
C SER A 592 -20.42 -12.39 -22.67
N ARG A 593 -19.97 -13.14 -21.65
CA ARG A 593 -20.85 -13.82 -20.70
C ARG A 593 -21.64 -12.82 -19.84
N LEU A 594 -20.99 -11.82 -19.25
CA LEU A 594 -21.64 -10.80 -18.44
C LEU A 594 -22.69 -10.03 -19.24
N HIS A 595 -22.36 -9.66 -20.49
CA HIS A 595 -23.28 -8.99 -21.38
C HIS A 595 -24.52 -9.84 -21.69
N ARG A 596 -24.34 -11.12 -22.02
CA ARG A 596 -25.44 -12.05 -22.30
C ARG A 596 -26.36 -12.25 -21.10
N ASP A 597 -25.78 -12.32 -19.90
CA ASP A 597 -26.52 -12.55 -18.67
C ASP A 597 -27.09 -11.23 -18.08
N GLY A 598 -26.95 -10.11 -18.79
CA GLY A 598 -27.49 -8.80 -18.39
C GLY A 598 -26.82 -8.21 -17.16
N LYS A 599 -25.63 -8.68 -16.77
CA LYS A 599 -24.88 -8.17 -15.62
C LYS A 599 -24.12 -6.91 -16.03
N GLU A 600 -24.28 -5.85 -15.24
CA GLU A 600 -23.56 -4.60 -15.47
C GLU A 600 -22.06 -4.76 -15.23
N TYR A 601 -21.24 -4.17 -16.11
CA TYR A 601 -19.79 -4.16 -15.99
C TYR A 601 -19.20 -2.89 -16.58
N ARG A 602 -17.93 -2.64 -16.26
CA ARG A 602 -17.13 -1.54 -16.75
C ARG A 602 -15.72 -2.00 -17.08
N VAL A 603 -15.23 -1.65 -18.26
CA VAL A 603 -13.87 -1.99 -18.70
C VAL A 603 -12.94 -0.82 -18.41
N LEU A 604 -11.83 -1.11 -17.72
CA LEU A 604 -10.84 -0.11 -17.31
C LEU A 604 -9.60 -0.20 -18.19
N LYS A 605 -9.39 0.81 -19.04
CA LYS A 605 -8.20 0.95 -19.90
C LYS A 605 -7.44 2.24 -19.55
N GLY A 606 -6.48 2.13 -18.64
CA GLY A 606 -5.76 3.30 -18.12
C GLY A 606 -6.71 4.27 -17.40
N ALA A 607 -6.78 5.51 -17.86
CA ALA A 607 -7.72 6.51 -17.34
C ALA A 607 -9.13 6.43 -17.97
N GLN A 608 -9.30 5.66 -19.05
CA GLN A 608 -10.59 5.52 -19.73
C GLN A 608 -11.44 4.46 -19.03
N LYS A 609 -12.68 4.83 -18.71
CA LYS A 609 -13.71 3.98 -18.11
C LYS A 609 -14.88 3.88 -19.08
N GLN A 610 -15.26 2.66 -19.49
CA GLN A 610 -16.40 2.44 -20.39
C GLN A 610 -17.33 1.38 -19.82
N GLY A 611 -18.61 1.72 -19.64
CA GLY A 611 -19.62 0.85 -19.02
C GLY A 611 -20.25 1.48 -17.77
N SER A 612 -20.92 0.66 -16.96
CA SER A 612 -21.71 1.12 -15.81
C SER A 612 -20.85 1.31 -14.56
N THR A 613 -21.03 2.42 -13.83
CA THR A 613 -20.29 2.69 -12.58
C THR A 613 -20.67 1.75 -11.44
N ASP A 614 -21.85 1.13 -11.51
CA ASP A 614 -22.36 0.21 -10.48
C ASP A 614 -22.08 -1.27 -10.81
N GLY A 615 -21.44 -1.52 -11.96
CA GLY A 615 -21.10 -2.85 -12.45
C GLY A 615 -19.72 -3.37 -12.03
N ILE A 616 -19.44 -4.62 -12.41
CA ILE A 616 -18.15 -5.30 -12.19
C ILE A 616 -17.04 -4.62 -13.00
N ASP A 617 -15.91 -4.32 -12.37
CA ASP A 617 -14.76 -3.77 -13.08
C ASP A 617 -13.92 -4.86 -13.75
N LEU A 618 -13.62 -4.69 -15.04
CA LEU A 618 -12.78 -5.59 -15.83
C LEU A 618 -11.47 -4.89 -16.21
N CYS A 619 -10.33 -5.44 -15.81
CA CYS A 619 -9.04 -4.79 -16.08
C CYS A 619 -7.85 -5.75 -16.21
N THR A 620 -6.67 -5.25 -16.61
CA THR A 620 -5.46 -6.07 -16.55
C THR A 620 -4.83 -6.04 -15.17
N PHE A 621 -3.96 -7.00 -14.85
CA PHE A 621 -3.19 -6.98 -13.60
C PHE A 621 -2.39 -5.67 -13.42
N HIS A 622 -1.92 -5.06 -14.52
CA HIS A 622 -1.21 -3.78 -14.46
C HIS A 622 -2.15 -2.61 -14.14
N SER A 623 -3.39 -2.67 -14.62
CA SER A 623 -4.41 -1.64 -14.36
C SER A 623 -4.94 -1.68 -12.92
N LEU A 624 -4.81 -2.80 -12.20
CA LEU A 624 -5.16 -2.91 -10.78
C LEU A 624 -4.32 -1.97 -9.90
N LYS A 625 -3.12 -1.57 -10.34
CA LYS A 625 -2.26 -0.71 -9.55
C LYS A 625 -2.93 0.65 -9.30
N GLY A 626 -3.08 0.99 -8.02
CA GLY A 626 -3.77 2.20 -7.58
C GLY A 626 -5.30 2.05 -7.46
N LEU A 627 -5.84 0.86 -7.70
CA LEU A 627 -7.22 0.50 -7.46
C LEU A 627 -7.33 -0.51 -6.32
N GLU A 628 -8.49 -0.55 -5.68
CA GLU A 628 -8.76 -1.39 -4.51
C GLU A 628 -10.21 -1.86 -4.58
N TYR A 629 -10.42 -3.13 -4.25
CA TYR A 629 -11.74 -3.76 -4.33
C TYR A 629 -11.98 -4.64 -3.10
N ARG A 630 -13.24 -4.86 -2.75
CA ARG A 630 -13.59 -5.81 -1.69
C ARG A 630 -13.23 -7.23 -2.12
N VAL A 631 -13.50 -7.55 -3.39
CA VAL A 631 -13.25 -8.85 -4.01
C VAL A 631 -12.42 -8.69 -5.28
N ILE A 632 -11.37 -9.50 -5.41
CA ILE A 632 -10.60 -9.65 -6.65
C ILE A 632 -10.74 -11.07 -7.17
N ILE A 633 -11.08 -11.20 -8.46
CA ILE A 633 -11.09 -12.46 -9.20
C ILE A 633 -9.98 -12.39 -10.25
N LEU A 634 -8.93 -13.20 -10.09
CA LEU A 634 -7.83 -13.33 -11.05
C LEU A 634 -8.08 -14.52 -11.96
N ILE A 635 -8.25 -14.28 -13.26
CA ILE A 635 -8.47 -15.33 -14.27
C ILE A 635 -7.20 -15.59 -15.07
N ASP A 636 -7.18 -16.72 -15.79
CA ASP A 636 -6.09 -17.09 -16.68
C ASP A 636 -4.72 -17.17 -15.96
N VAL A 637 -4.73 -17.49 -14.66
CA VAL A 637 -3.53 -17.66 -13.84
C VAL A 637 -3.02 -19.08 -14.02
N ASN A 638 -2.23 -19.25 -15.09
CA ASN A 638 -1.59 -20.50 -15.48
C ASN A 638 -0.17 -20.20 -16.01
N GLU A 639 0.66 -21.23 -16.12
CA GLU A 639 2.08 -21.09 -16.51
C GLU A 639 2.27 -20.43 -17.88
N ARG A 640 1.31 -20.66 -18.80
CA ARG A 640 1.30 -20.09 -20.15
C ARG A 640 1.16 -18.57 -20.14
N ASN A 641 0.36 -18.01 -19.23
CA ASN A 641 0.04 -16.58 -19.21
C ASN A 641 0.85 -15.78 -18.18
N ILE A 642 1.13 -16.37 -17.01
CA ILE A 642 2.01 -15.79 -15.98
C ILE A 642 2.86 -16.92 -15.37
N PRO A 643 4.20 -16.89 -15.57
CA PRO A 643 5.00 -15.79 -16.13
C PRO A 643 4.98 -15.66 -17.66
N SER A 644 4.48 -16.65 -18.40
CA SER A 644 4.56 -16.74 -19.87
C SER A 644 6.01 -16.76 -20.39
N LYS A 645 6.66 -17.92 -20.26
CA LYS A 645 8.07 -18.14 -20.66
C LYS A 645 8.29 -18.15 -22.18
N VAL A 646 7.21 -18.15 -22.98
CA VAL A 646 7.25 -18.16 -24.45
C VAL A 646 6.72 -16.82 -24.95
N ARG A 647 7.61 -15.94 -25.43
CA ARG A 647 7.24 -14.70 -26.12
C ARG A 647 7.85 -14.70 -27.52
N GLU A 648 7.08 -14.29 -28.51
CA GLU A 648 7.59 -14.04 -29.86
C GLU A 648 8.57 -12.84 -29.82
N GLY A 649 9.73 -12.99 -30.46
CA GLY A 649 10.79 -11.97 -30.56
C GLY A 649 11.96 -12.12 -29.59
N TYR A 650 11.74 -12.54 -28.33
CA TYR A 650 12.82 -12.74 -27.34
C TYR A 650 12.45 -13.79 -26.28
N PRO A 651 12.70 -15.09 -26.53
CA PRO A 651 12.24 -16.16 -25.64
C PRO A 651 12.99 -16.15 -24.30
N PHE A 652 12.32 -16.56 -23.22
CA PHE A 652 12.93 -16.67 -21.88
C PHE A 652 14.21 -17.53 -21.89
N SER A 653 14.24 -18.58 -22.70
CA SER A 653 15.42 -19.44 -22.89
C SER A 653 16.62 -18.74 -23.55
N GLY A 654 16.39 -17.67 -24.30
CA GLY A 654 17.44 -16.85 -24.91
C GLY A 654 17.97 -15.74 -24.00
N MET A 655 17.32 -15.51 -22.85
CA MET A 655 17.78 -14.54 -21.84
C MET A 655 18.94 -15.11 -21.03
N ASP A 656 19.89 -14.25 -20.64
CA ASP A 656 20.87 -14.64 -19.63
C ASP A 656 20.24 -14.85 -18.25
N LYS A 657 20.98 -15.45 -17.32
CA LYS A 657 20.46 -15.78 -15.98
C LYS A 657 19.99 -14.55 -15.17
N VAL A 658 20.59 -13.38 -15.40
CA VAL A 658 20.23 -12.14 -14.69
C VAL A 658 18.91 -11.61 -15.24
N ALA A 659 18.78 -11.53 -16.56
CA ALA A 659 17.55 -11.13 -17.23
C ALA A 659 16.38 -12.07 -16.92
N GLN A 660 16.62 -13.39 -16.87
CA GLN A 660 15.61 -14.36 -16.43
C GLN A 660 15.15 -14.10 -14.99
N LYS A 661 16.08 -13.83 -14.07
CA LYS A 661 15.76 -13.52 -12.67
C LYS A 661 14.95 -12.22 -12.56
N GLU A 662 15.33 -11.18 -13.29
CA GLU A 662 14.61 -9.89 -13.31
C GLU A 662 13.21 -10.03 -13.91
N PHE A 663 13.07 -10.78 -15.01
CA PHE A 663 11.77 -11.09 -15.61
C PHE A 663 10.84 -11.81 -14.63
N LEU A 664 11.30 -12.89 -13.99
CA LEU A 664 10.51 -13.63 -13.01
C LEU A 664 10.17 -12.77 -11.79
N SER A 665 11.11 -11.95 -11.32
CA SER A 665 10.88 -11.01 -10.21
C SER A 665 9.75 -10.03 -10.55
N ALA A 666 9.77 -9.43 -11.74
CA ALA A 666 8.70 -8.53 -12.19
C ALA A 666 7.34 -9.23 -12.27
N LYS A 667 7.30 -10.50 -12.70
CA LYS A 667 6.05 -11.30 -12.73
C LYS A 667 5.53 -11.62 -11.33
N ARG A 668 6.42 -11.91 -10.38
CA ARG A 668 6.06 -12.09 -8.96
C ARG A 668 5.50 -10.80 -8.36
N SER A 669 6.15 -9.66 -8.61
CA SER A 669 5.66 -8.35 -8.20
C SER A 669 4.29 -8.01 -8.79
N LEU A 670 4.06 -8.31 -10.07
CA LEU A 670 2.76 -8.10 -10.71
C LEU A 670 1.65 -8.92 -10.03
N LEU A 671 1.92 -10.20 -9.74
CA LEU A 671 0.96 -11.08 -9.08
C LEU A 671 0.75 -10.68 -7.60
N TYR A 672 1.81 -10.30 -6.89
CA TYR A 672 1.73 -9.71 -5.55
C TYR A 672 0.82 -8.48 -5.53
N VAL A 673 1.02 -7.55 -6.47
CA VAL A 673 0.17 -6.36 -6.62
C VAL A 673 -1.28 -6.77 -6.86
N ALA A 674 -1.53 -7.71 -7.78
CA ALA A 674 -2.88 -8.14 -8.13
C ALA A 674 -3.63 -8.75 -6.92
N ILE A 675 -2.97 -9.62 -6.15
CA ILE A 675 -3.55 -10.25 -4.95
C ILE A 675 -3.81 -9.21 -3.85
N THR A 676 -2.86 -8.29 -3.62
CA THR A 676 -2.95 -7.29 -2.54
C THR A 676 -3.89 -6.13 -2.82
N ARG A 677 -4.55 -6.10 -3.99
CA ARG A 677 -5.64 -5.14 -4.27
C ARG A 677 -7.00 -5.57 -3.70
N ALA A 678 -7.10 -6.80 -3.22
CA ALA A 678 -8.26 -7.26 -2.47
C ALA A 678 -8.21 -6.83 -1.01
N ARG A 679 -9.38 -6.44 -0.49
CA ARG A 679 -9.58 -6.18 0.94
C ARG A 679 -10.03 -7.43 1.70
N GLN A 680 -10.92 -8.24 1.12
CA GLN A 680 -11.57 -9.35 1.85
C GLN A 680 -11.45 -10.70 1.16
N LEU A 681 -11.70 -10.78 -0.15
CA LEU A 681 -11.74 -12.05 -0.88
C LEU A 681 -10.85 -12.02 -2.11
N VAL A 682 -10.11 -13.11 -2.31
CA VAL A 682 -9.31 -13.36 -3.51
C VAL A 682 -9.70 -14.73 -4.06
N PHE A 683 -10.16 -14.72 -5.31
CA PHE A 683 -10.38 -15.92 -6.09
C PHE A 683 -9.39 -15.95 -7.26
N ILE A 684 -8.75 -17.09 -7.48
CA ILE A 684 -7.77 -17.30 -8.53
C ILE A 684 -8.21 -18.52 -9.33
N THR A 685 -8.26 -18.39 -10.65
CA THR A 685 -8.55 -19.50 -11.56
C THR A 685 -7.63 -19.50 -12.77
N GLY A 686 -7.48 -20.69 -13.35
CA GLY A 686 -6.74 -20.96 -14.57
C GLY A 686 -7.06 -22.35 -15.09
N PHE A 687 -6.75 -22.62 -16.35
CA PHE A 687 -6.78 -23.96 -16.94
C PHE A 687 -5.42 -24.35 -17.51
N GLY A 688 -5.19 -25.63 -17.72
CA GLY A 688 -3.90 -26.17 -18.16
C GLY A 688 -2.88 -26.29 -17.02
N GLU A 689 -1.62 -25.91 -17.27
CA GLU A 689 -0.56 -26.02 -16.28
C GLU A 689 -0.65 -24.93 -15.21
N LYS A 690 -0.55 -25.35 -13.94
CA LYS A 690 -0.63 -24.44 -12.79
C LYS A 690 0.54 -23.47 -12.77
N CYS A 691 0.27 -22.22 -12.41
CA CYS A 691 1.30 -21.18 -12.27
C CYS A 691 2.32 -21.53 -11.18
N GLU A 692 3.60 -21.65 -11.53
CA GLU A 692 4.67 -22.01 -10.58
C GLU A 692 4.95 -20.92 -9.53
N LEU A 693 4.50 -19.68 -9.79
CA LEU A 693 4.74 -18.55 -8.90
C LEU A 693 3.88 -18.63 -7.62
N ILE A 694 2.76 -19.37 -7.67
CA ILE A 694 1.88 -19.62 -6.52
C ILE A 694 2.18 -21.02 -5.96
N LYS A 695 3.00 -21.08 -4.92
CA LYS A 695 3.30 -22.33 -4.22
C LYS A 695 2.16 -22.70 -3.27
N LYS A 696 1.94 -24.00 -3.05
CA LYS A 696 1.19 -24.45 -1.86
C LYS A 696 2.12 -24.27 -0.66
N ASP A 697 1.60 -23.65 0.40
CA ASP A 697 2.20 -23.78 1.73
C ASP A 697 2.14 -25.25 2.19
#